data_AF-A0AAD0QYZ8-F1
#
_entry.id   AF-A0AAD0QYZ8-F1
#
_cell.length_a   1.000
_cell.length_b   1.000
_cell.length_c   1.000
_cell.angle_alpha   90.00
_cell.angle_beta   90.00
_cell.angle_gamma   90.00
#
_symmetry.space_group_name_H-M   'P 1'
#
loop_
_entity.id
_entity.type
_entity.pdbx_description
1 polymer ?
#
loop_
_entity_poly.entity_id
_entity_poly.type
_entity_poly.pdbx_seq_one_letter_code
_entity_poly.pdbx_strand_id
1 'polypeptide(L)'
;MKTLGDAPAAPNNDPKLQSSFALLQLTAVAEKLERLPFVIMAMHAFSHLPIQALVELHVALRQGTVANPVHRVAELDGRLARYDSNSQSIDVDRSAIEAALSQSQGSCALLAAMINAFGHYVDDVLSRQSGVESGDHADHYYKIVAVFDDGVRDAVQFGAYSSLALTGELLLEMPDAIEYFSLVQDPEGLPHPASFSAGRGEGTPHSFAHESIEDVLEGVGFSSDERKAIYFGNWLRDYSQLIDPKIVRPVDAPKNFPSKFSRLSLTQIVDMLALKQFHMLQTTREQRLAYTVDTAMVGVYRPSEHIDNPVSIEDSVDPQSIDAAFELKVVPGDACLRLDSERSLYPYIDDAIRYMTEKLLAAASEGRTAKGLRLFGEALHVLEDFFAHSNFVELSLRKVGHTSVLPWTVEKDCKHRWPLVTGKFGGSDIIASVAEPIARILFPTDGIVFKPTRPGDRSDSENMLLILLDEHENPEWKNTLTSFLSARDKLVESPYYEALAAGSFLITLPMQAVTLIANRVLQSILKWAGDSVDDLQTLLGDDPNVDGSLFPTHSQLAKDHDTHPLHGLAAMLASKAVEEVGRSMHEYWQGNESRDPASLALSFIRHAQDSDWQDPLVAAWAQDHAEEISQSSSTSELNALQKNAQKEALERVKQLGLDDNFTPISYREKLSGVFPFG
;
A
#
# COMPACT_ATOMS: atom_id res chain seq x y z
N MET A 1 -43.22 58.52 64.90
CA MET A 1 -42.01 57.68 65.08
C MET A 1 -42.22 56.38 64.31
N LYS A 2 -41.64 56.29 63.11
CA LYS A 2 -41.48 55.05 62.33
C LYS A 2 -39.99 54.91 62.08
N THR A 3 -39.42 53.80 62.53
CA THR A 3 -38.01 53.42 62.40
C THR A 3 -37.71 52.86 61.01
N LEU A 4 -36.44 53.03 60.63
CA LEU A 4 -35.86 52.81 59.30
C LEU A 4 -36.04 51.38 58.78
N GLY A 5 -36.39 51.31 57.48
CA GLY A 5 -36.25 50.11 56.66
C GLY A 5 -34.87 50.06 56.02
N ASP A 6 -34.42 48.83 55.80
CA ASP A 6 -33.11 48.44 55.28
C ASP A 6 -32.75 49.11 53.95
N ALA A 7 -31.48 49.49 53.82
CA ALA A 7 -30.87 49.94 52.58
C ALA A 7 -30.70 48.75 51.61
N PRO A 8 -30.96 48.91 50.31
CA PRO A 8 -30.67 47.88 49.32
C PRO A 8 -29.15 47.69 49.18
N ALA A 9 -28.70 46.43 49.10
CA ALA A 9 -27.32 46.08 48.82
C ALA A 9 -26.88 46.66 47.47
N ALA A 10 -25.67 47.24 47.42
CA ALA A 10 -25.07 47.76 46.20
C ALA A 10 -24.89 46.63 45.16
N PRO A 11 -25.13 46.88 43.86
CA PRO A 11 -24.85 45.89 42.82
C PRO A 11 -23.35 45.63 42.76
N ASN A 12 -22.96 44.36 42.88
CA ASN A 12 -21.58 43.91 42.73
C ASN A 12 -21.18 44.06 41.25
N ASN A 13 -20.38 45.09 40.95
CA ASN A 13 -20.14 45.62 39.60
C ASN A 13 -18.72 45.31 39.07
N ASP A 14 -18.18 44.14 39.41
CA ASP A 14 -16.93 43.65 38.81
C ASP A 14 -17.11 43.35 37.32
N PRO A 15 -16.07 43.53 36.47
CA PRO A 15 -16.14 43.19 35.05
C PRO A 15 -16.46 41.71 34.85
N LYS A 16 -17.39 41.41 33.93
CA LYS A 16 -17.85 40.05 33.63
C LYS A 16 -17.63 39.73 32.17
N LEU A 17 -17.07 38.54 31.93
CA LEU A 17 -16.97 37.91 30.61
C LEU A 17 -17.80 36.63 30.63
N GLN A 18 -18.67 36.45 29.64
CA GLN A 18 -19.41 35.22 29.42
C GLN A 18 -19.06 34.65 28.04
N SER A 19 -18.61 33.39 28.02
CA SER A 19 -18.43 32.63 26.79
C SER A 19 -18.70 31.15 27.05
N SER A 20 -19.42 30.51 26.14
CA SER A 20 -19.56 29.05 26.03
C SER A 20 -19.03 28.55 24.69
N PHE A 21 -18.36 29.43 23.93
CA PHE A 21 -18.04 29.18 22.53
C PHE A 21 -17.15 27.95 22.36
N ALA A 22 -16.00 27.89 23.07
CA ALA A 22 -15.07 26.77 22.96
C ALA A 22 -15.69 25.41 23.33
N LEU A 23 -16.58 25.37 24.33
CA LEU A 23 -17.33 24.15 24.69
C LEU A 23 -18.31 23.76 23.58
N LEU A 24 -19.07 24.73 23.04
CA LEU A 24 -20.01 24.49 21.95
C LEU A 24 -19.30 23.98 20.70
N GLN A 25 -18.10 24.49 20.38
CA GLN A 25 -17.30 24.00 19.26
C GLN A 25 -16.86 22.55 19.47
N LEU A 26 -16.29 22.22 20.63
CA LEU A 26 -15.88 20.84 20.92
C LEU A 26 -17.09 19.88 20.90
N THR A 27 -18.24 20.36 21.40
CA THR A 27 -19.50 19.61 21.35
C THR A 27 -19.95 19.37 19.91
N ALA A 28 -19.92 20.40 19.05
CA ALA A 28 -20.27 20.28 17.64
C ALA A 28 -19.33 19.30 16.90
N VAL A 29 -18.03 19.31 17.21
CA VAL A 29 -17.07 18.33 16.69
C VAL A 29 -17.41 16.91 17.16
N ALA A 30 -17.74 16.72 18.45
CA ALA A 30 -18.16 15.43 18.99
C ALA A 30 -19.51 14.92 18.46
N GLU A 31 -20.41 15.83 18.07
CA GLU A 31 -21.68 15.50 17.41
C GLU A 31 -21.45 15.02 15.97
N LYS A 32 -20.53 15.67 15.25
CA LYS A 32 -20.18 15.40 13.84
C LYS A 32 -19.31 14.15 13.67
N LEU A 33 -18.36 13.93 14.56
CA LEU A 33 -17.45 12.78 14.51
C LEU A 33 -18.03 11.61 15.32
N GLU A 34 -18.05 10.45 14.68
CA GLU A 34 -18.24 9.18 15.38
C GLU A 34 -17.09 8.92 16.36
N ARG A 35 -17.27 7.93 17.23
CA ARG A 35 -16.38 7.69 18.37
C ARG A 35 -14.91 7.48 17.97
N LEU A 36 -14.61 6.62 16.99
CA LEU A 36 -13.23 6.35 16.55
C LEU A 36 -12.51 7.56 15.93
N PRO A 37 -13.09 8.29 14.94
CA PRO A 37 -12.44 9.49 14.40
C PRO A 37 -12.28 10.60 15.45
N PHE A 38 -13.23 10.76 16.38
CA PHE A 38 -13.09 11.71 17.49
C PHE A 38 -11.92 11.35 18.39
N VAL A 39 -11.77 10.07 18.77
CA VAL A 39 -10.66 9.61 19.61
C VAL A 39 -9.32 9.81 18.92
N ILE A 40 -9.18 9.43 17.64
CA ILE A 40 -7.93 9.63 16.88
C ILE A 40 -7.59 11.13 16.81
N MET A 41 -8.56 12.00 16.57
CA MET A 41 -8.35 13.45 16.62
C MET A 41 -7.90 13.92 18.02
N ALA A 42 -8.61 13.50 19.06
CA ALA A 42 -8.34 13.91 20.44
C ALA A 42 -6.98 13.39 20.97
N MET A 43 -6.52 12.23 20.53
CA MET A 43 -5.20 11.68 20.87
C MET A 43 -4.04 12.60 20.44
N HIS A 44 -4.21 13.39 19.37
CA HIS A 44 -3.18 14.35 18.96
C HIS A 44 -3.16 15.59 19.85
N ALA A 45 -4.31 15.98 20.41
CA ALA A 45 -4.41 17.08 21.39
C ALA A 45 -3.95 16.65 22.78
N PHE A 46 -4.26 15.41 23.16
CA PHE A 46 -4.15 14.89 24.52
C PHE A 46 -3.41 13.55 24.58
N SER A 47 -2.23 13.50 23.96
CA SER A 47 -1.44 12.29 23.70
C SER A 47 -1.10 11.43 24.93
N HIS A 48 -0.94 12.09 26.08
CA HIS A 48 -0.59 11.44 27.34
C HIS A 48 -1.80 10.77 28.01
N LEU A 49 -3.03 11.23 27.73
CA LEU A 49 -4.23 10.70 28.36
C LEU A 49 -4.51 9.23 27.98
N PRO A 50 -5.20 8.46 28.84
CA PRO A 50 -5.74 7.17 28.48
C PRO A 50 -6.85 7.29 27.43
N ILE A 51 -6.93 6.34 26.50
CA ILE A 51 -7.97 6.36 25.45
C ILE A 51 -9.38 6.28 26.04
N GLN A 52 -9.54 5.56 27.15
CA GLN A 52 -10.81 5.47 27.85
C GLN A 52 -11.32 6.85 28.30
N ALA A 53 -10.43 7.75 28.75
CA ALA A 53 -10.80 9.11 29.11
C ALA A 53 -11.27 9.93 27.89
N LEU A 54 -10.67 9.71 26.71
CA LEU A 54 -11.09 10.36 25.46
C LEU A 54 -12.44 9.83 24.95
N VAL A 55 -12.70 8.53 25.13
CA VAL A 55 -14.02 7.94 24.86
C VAL A 55 -15.09 8.51 25.79
N GLU A 56 -14.78 8.63 27.08
CA GLU A 56 -15.69 9.23 28.07
C GLU A 56 -15.94 10.71 27.80
N LEU A 57 -14.93 11.46 27.34
CA LEU A 57 -15.09 12.83 26.87
C LEU A 57 -16.10 12.92 25.72
N HIS A 58 -15.99 12.05 24.71
CA HIS A 58 -16.92 12.01 23.57
C HIS A 58 -18.37 11.81 24.02
N VAL A 59 -18.58 10.84 24.93
CA VAL A 59 -19.90 10.56 25.51
C VAL A 59 -20.40 11.76 26.32
N ALA A 60 -19.55 12.33 27.17
CA ALA A 60 -19.91 13.44 28.04
C ALA A 60 -20.33 14.69 27.25
N LEU A 61 -19.62 15.00 26.16
CA LEU A 61 -19.94 16.10 25.25
C LEU A 61 -21.30 15.89 24.58
N ARG A 62 -21.55 14.71 24.01
CA ARG A 62 -22.83 14.39 23.34
C ARG A 62 -24.02 14.35 24.30
N GLN A 63 -23.77 14.12 25.59
CA GLN A 63 -24.78 14.18 26.66
C GLN A 63 -24.92 15.58 27.28
N GLY A 64 -24.08 16.54 26.92
CA GLY A 64 -24.09 17.90 27.50
C GLY A 64 -23.68 17.94 28.98
N THR A 65 -22.85 17.00 29.43
CA THR A 65 -22.43 16.87 30.83
C THR A 65 -21.08 17.52 31.14
N VAL A 66 -20.34 17.95 30.11
CA VAL A 66 -19.09 18.70 30.28
C VAL A 66 -19.40 20.11 30.77
N ALA A 67 -18.83 20.48 31.92
CA ALA A 67 -19.05 21.80 32.50
C ALA A 67 -18.28 22.88 31.72
N ASN A 68 -18.93 24.02 31.47
CA ASN A 68 -18.29 25.20 30.92
C ASN A 68 -17.45 25.90 32.02
N PRO A 69 -16.15 26.18 31.80
CA PRO A 69 -15.35 26.87 32.80
C PRO A 69 -15.83 28.30 32.99
N VAL A 70 -15.69 28.80 34.22
CA VAL A 70 -15.93 30.22 34.52
C VAL A 70 -14.85 31.06 33.84
N HIS A 71 -15.25 32.16 33.21
CA HIS A 71 -14.33 33.12 32.62
C HIS A 71 -14.16 34.32 33.57
N ARG A 72 -12.92 34.67 33.91
CA ARG A 72 -12.59 35.80 34.79
C ARG A 72 -11.81 36.84 34.01
N VAL A 73 -12.05 38.10 34.32
CA VAL A 73 -11.32 39.22 33.75
C VAL A 73 -10.14 39.53 34.66
N ALA A 74 -8.93 39.46 34.12
CA ALA A 74 -7.67 39.68 34.84
C ALA A 74 -6.74 40.60 34.05
N GLU A 75 -5.65 41.04 34.69
CA GLU A 75 -4.52 41.70 34.01
C GLU A 75 -3.43 40.63 33.84
N LEU A 76 -3.14 40.26 32.60
CA LEU A 76 -2.25 39.16 32.26
C LEU A 76 -1.06 39.71 31.47
N ASP A 77 0.05 40.02 32.16
CA ASP A 77 1.29 40.61 31.62
C ASP A 77 1.75 40.01 30.26
N GLY A 78 1.20 40.52 29.16
CA GLY A 78 1.50 40.08 27.79
C GLY A 78 0.83 38.79 27.29
N ARG A 79 -0.12 38.18 28.04
CA ARG A 79 -0.89 36.99 27.58
C ARG A 79 -2.36 37.35 27.39
N LEU A 80 -3.01 36.81 26.35
CA LEU A 80 -4.42 37.13 26.07
C LEU A 80 -5.41 36.30 26.92
N ALA A 81 -5.09 35.04 27.19
CA ALA A 81 -5.86 34.16 28.07
C ALA A 81 -4.97 33.08 28.69
N ARG A 82 -5.38 32.53 29.84
CA ARG A 82 -4.70 31.43 30.54
C ARG A 82 -5.70 30.58 31.33
N TYR A 83 -5.48 29.28 31.38
CA TYR A 83 -6.15 28.38 32.32
C TYR A 83 -5.49 28.42 33.71
N ASP A 84 -6.28 28.61 34.77
CA ASP A 84 -5.85 28.49 36.18
C ASP A 84 -6.36 27.18 36.79
N SER A 85 -5.45 26.23 36.99
CA SER A 85 -5.75 24.90 37.53
C SER A 85 -6.23 24.91 38.98
N ASN A 86 -5.90 25.94 39.78
CA ASN A 86 -6.33 26.00 41.18
C ASN A 86 -7.83 26.30 41.30
N SER A 87 -8.33 27.17 40.43
CA SER A 87 -9.71 27.64 40.45
C SER A 87 -10.57 27.09 39.32
N GLN A 88 -9.98 26.30 38.41
CA GLN A 88 -10.62 25.69 37.24
C GLN A 88 -11.38 26.72 36.38
N SER A 89 -10.76 27.88 36.19
CA SER A 89 -11.32 29.00 35.43
C SER A 89 -10.34 29.48 34.37
N ILE A 90 -10.88 30.13 33.34
CA ILE A 90 -10.09 30.78 32.29
C ILE A 90 -9.99 32.26 32.63
N ASP A 91 -8.78 32.73 32.90
CA ASP A 91 -8.49 34.15 33.04
C ASP A 91 -8.27 34.74 31.64
N VAL A 92 -8.93 35.86 31.34
CA VAL A 92 -8.83 36.58 30.07
C VAL A 92 -8.42 38.02 30.33
N ASP A 93 -7.45 38.51 29.56
CA ASP A 93 -6.89 39.83 29.75
C ASP A 93 -7.89 40.94 29.43
N ARG A 94 -8.02 41.92 30.34
CA ARG A 94 -8.95 43.04 30.15
C ARG A 94 -8.61 43.85 28.91
N SER A 95 -7.34 44.20 28.71
CA SER A 95 -6.92 45.04 27.59
C SER A 95 -7.16 44.34 26.25
N ALA A 96 -7.00 43.01 26.20
CA ALA A 96 -7.31 42.20 25.03
C ALA A 96 -8.81 42.18 24.69
N ILE A 97 -9.69 42.06 25.69
CA ILE A 97 -11.15 42.12 25.50
C ILE A 97 -11.56 43.51 24.98
N GLU A 98 -11.05 44.57 25.59
CA GLU A 98 -11.36 45.95 25.20
C GLU A 98 -10.81 46.27 23.81
N ALA A 99 -9.63 45.74 23.45
CA ALA A 99 -9.08 45.80 22.11
C ALA A 99 -9.96 45.06 21.10
N ALA A 100 -10.38 43.82 21.38
CA ALA A 100 -11.25 43.06 20.47
C ALA A 100 -12.63 43.73 20.25
N LEU A 101 -13.13 44.50 21.23
CA LEU A 101 -14.38 45.27 21.10
C LEU A 101 -14.22 46.59 20.31
N SER A 102 -12.99 47.15 20.26
CA SER A 102 -12.73 48.48 19.69
C SER A 102 -11.93 48.46 18.39
N GLN A 103 -11.11 47.43 18.20
CA GLN A 103 -10.21 47.19 17.07
C GLN A 103 -10.34 45.73 16.68
N SER A 104 -11.01 45.48 15.57
CA SER A 104 -11.39 44.13 15.17
C SER A 104 -10.23 43.16 14.91
N GLN A 105 -9.04 43.69 14.59
CA GLN A 105 -7.81 42.94 14.41
C GLN A 105 -7.39 42.09 15.63
N GLY A 106 -7.86 42.41 16.84
CA GLY A 106 -7.54 41.66 18.07
C GLY A 106 -8.43 40.43 18.34
N SER A 107 -9.57 40.32 17.66
CA SER A 107 -10.61 39.31 17.96
C SER A 107 -10.16 37.87 17.69
N CYS A 108 -9.46 37.63 16.58
CA CYS A 108 -8.95 36.30 16.21
C CYS A 108 -7.89 35.77 17.19
N ALA A 109 -6.92 36.61 17.57
CA ALA A 109 -5.89 36.24 18.53
C ALA A 109 -6.47 35.97 19.92
N LEU A 110 -7.46 36.77 20.35
CA LEU A 110 -8.17 36.57 21.60
C LEU A 110 -8.95 35.25 21.60
N LEU A 111 -9.71 34.97 20.54
CA LEU A 111 -10.47 33.73 20.40
C LEU A 111 -9.54 32.50 20.43
N ALA A 112 -8.44 32.53 19.67
CA ALA A 112 -7.45 31.45 19.65
C ALA A 112 -6.88 31.19 21.05
N ALA A 113 -6.54 32.25 21.79
CA ALA A 113 -6.04 32.13 23.16
C ALA A 113 -7.09 31.55 24.13
N MET A 114 -8.36 31.96 24.00
CA MET A 114 -9.46 31.43 24.82
C MET A 114 -9.73 29.95 24.54
N ILE A 115 -9.73 29.53 23.27
CA ILE A 115 -9.88 28.12 22.90
C ILE A 115 -8.66 27.32 23.39
N ASN A 116 -7.44 27.87 23.31
CA ASN A 116 -6.25 27.21 23.83
C ASN A 116 -6.32 27.00 25.34
N ALA A 117 -6.72 28.03 26.09
CA ALA A 117 -6.95 27.93 27.54
C ALA A 117 -8.07 26.92 27.87
N PHE A 118 -9.10 26.82 27.03
CA PHE A 118 -10.13 25.78 27.17
C PHE A 118 -9.56 24.36 26.93
N GLY A 119 -8.63 24.19 25.99
CA GLY A 119 -7.91 22.93 25.80
C GLY A 119 -7.16 22.49 27.06
N HIS A 120 -6.44 23.41 27.70
CA HIS A 120 -5.76 23.17 28.99
C HIS A 120 -6.75 22.84 30.12
N TYR A 121 -7.94 23.43 30.13
CA TYR A 121 -9.01 23.06 31.07
C TYR A 121 -9.47 21.62 30.86
N VAL A 122 -9.75 21.22 29.61
CA VAL A 122 -10.16 19.86 29.27
C VAL A 122 -9.07 18.86 29.68
N ASP A 123 -7.81 19.18 29.40
CA ASP A 123 -6.65 18.37 29.78
C ASP A 123 -6.54 18.13 31.29
N ASP A 124 -6.59 19.19 32.10
CA ASP A 124 -6.50 19.10 33.56
C ASP A 124 -7.69 18.35 34.16
N VAL A 125 -8.91 18.56 33.65
CA VAL A 125 -10.10 17.82 34.10
C VAL A 125 -9.92 16.32 33.86
N LEU A 126 -9.52 15.93 32.66
CA LEU A 126 -9.35 14.52 32.30
C LEU A 126 -8.15 13.88 33.00
N SER A 127 -7.06 14.62 33.15
CA SER A 127 -5.86 14.19 33.88
C SER A 127 -6.17 13.87 35.34
N ARG A 128 -6.92 14.74 36.02
CA ARG A 128 -7.37 14.52 37.41
C ARG A 128 -8.30 13.32 37.53
N GLN A 129 -9.23 13.15 36.60
CA GLN A 129 -10.14 12.01 36.59
C GLN A 129 -9.40 10.69 36.34
N SER A 130 -8.35 10.74 35.53
CA SER A 130 -7.56 9.57 35.12
C SER A 130 -6.40 9.24 36.06
N GLY A 131 -6.05 10.14 36.99
CA GLY A 131 -4.90 9.99 37.88
C GLY A 131 -3.54 10.09 37.16
N VAL A 132 -3.47 10.84 36.06
CA VAL A 132 -2.25 11.08 35.27
C VAL A 132 -1.80 12.53 35.45
N GLU A 133 -0.50 12.81 35.36
CA GLU A 133 -0.01 14.19 35.36
C GLU A 133 -0.45 14.90 34.07
N SER A 134 -1.01 16.11 34.22
CA SER A 134 -1.34 16.98 33.09
C SER A 134 -0.06 17.42 32.39
N GLY A 135 -0.06 17.34 31.06
CA GLY A 135 1.06 17.72 30.22
C GLY A 135 0.85 19.06 29.50
N ASP A 136 1.93 19.70 29.08
CA ASP A 136 1.90 20.96 28.30
C ASP A 136 1.61 20.71 26.80
N HIS A 137 0.65 19.82 26.52
CA HIS A 137 0.36 19.32 25.17
C HIS A 137 -0.88 19.97 24.53
N ALA A 138 -1.70 20.66 25.33
CA ALA A 138 -2.93 21.30 24.86
C ALA A 138 -2.70 22.59 24.04
N ASP A 139 -1.45 23.07 23.88
CA ASP A 139 -1.07 24.28 23.14
C ASP A 139 -1.43 24.28 21.64
N HIS A 140 -1.90 23.13 21.14
CA HIS A 140 -2.37 22.96 19.77
C HIS A 140 -3.87 22.64 19.66
N TYR A 141 -4.59 22.57 20.78
CA TYR A 141 -5.99 22.16 20.85
C TYR A 141 -6.90 23.06 19.99
N TYR A 142 -6.72 24.37 20.05
CA TYR A 142 -7.53 25.31 19.26
C TYR A 142 -7.37 25.13 17.74
N LYS A 143 -6.20 24.65 17.30
CA LYS A 143 -5.92 24.35 15.90
C LYS A 143 -6.65 23.07 15.46
N ILE A 144 -6.75 22.08 16.35
CA ILE A 144 -7.41 20.79 16.09
C ILE A 144 -8.93 20.97 15.93
N VAL A 145 -9.56 21.75 16.81
CA VAL A 145 -11.01 22.04 16.73
C VAL A 145 -11.37 22.80 15.45
N ALA A 146 -10.50 23.74 15.02
CA ALA A 146 -10.73 24.55 13.83
C ALA A 146 -10.81 23.74 12.50
N VAL A 147 -10.24 22.54 12.44
CA VAL A 147 -10.31 21.68 11.24
C VAL A 147 -11.68 21.01 11.07
N PHE A 148 -12.33 20.65 12.18
CA PHE A 148 -13.56 19.88 12.16
C PHE A 148 -14.81 20.72 12.41
N ASP A 149 -14.64 21.92 12.97
CA ASP A 149 -15.72 22.84 13.30
C ASP A 149 -16.07 23.75 12.11
N ASP A 150 -17.30 23.59 11.58
CA ASP A 150 -17.85 24.46 10.55
C ASP A 150 -18.44 25.77 11.16
N GLY A 151 -18.31 25.99 12.47
CA GLY A 151 -18.89 27.11 13.23
C GLY A 151 -18.03 28.38 13.30
N VAL A 152 -16.72 28.30 13.09
CA VAL A 152 -15.83 29.47 13.03
C VAL A 152 -15.97 30.15 11.68
N ARG A 153 -16.61 31.30 11.66
CA ARG A 153 -16.88 32.09 10.45
C ARG A 153 -16.72 33.56 10.77
N ASP A 154 -16.48 34.35 9.75
CA ASP A 154 -16.48 35.80 9.89
C ASP A 154 -17.79 36.29 10.54
N ALA A 155 -17.68 37.28 11.43
CA ALA A 155 -18.74 37.84 12.25
C ALA A 155 -19.45 36.89 13.25
N VAL A 156 -18.88 35.70 13.57
CA VAL A 156 -19.46 34.84 14.60
C VAL A 156 -19.25 35.41 16.01
N GLN A 157 -20.29 35.40 16.85
CA GLN A 157 -20.19 35.82 18.24
C GLN A 157 -19.52 34.73 19.09
N PHE A 158 -18.45 35.08 19.81
CA PHE A 158 -17.72 34.16 20.68
C PHE A 158 -17.71 34.54 22.16
N GLY A 159 -18.26 35.69 22.53
CA GLY A 159 -18.44 36.09 23.92
C GLY A 159 -19.22 37.38 24.12
N ALA A 160 -19.54 37.68 25.37
CA ALA A 160 -20.17 38.93 25.79
C ALA A 160 -19.43 39.50 27.01
N TYR A 161 -19.10 40.79 26.97
CA TYR A 161 -18.41 41.50 28.04
C TYR A 161 -19.26 42.63 28.59
N SER A 162 -19.24 42.80 29.91
CA SER A 162 -19.89 43.92 30.60
C SER A 162 -19.02 44.44 31.74
N SER A 163 -18.80 45.75 31.77
CA SER A 163 -18.21 46.51 32.87
C SER A 163 -18.97 47.83 33.07
N LEU A 164 -18.59 48.61 34.08
CA LEU A 164 -19.12 49.97 34.30
C LEU A 164 -18.86 50.93 33.13
N ALA A 165 -17.80 50.70 32.36
CA ALA A 165 -17.34 51.61 31.30
C ALA A 165 -17.69 51.13 29.89
N LEU A 166 -17.84 49.81 29.69
CA LEU A 166 -17.97 49.21 28.38
C LEU A 166 -18.85 47.96 28.43
N THR A 167 -19.77 47.82 27.48
CA THR A 167 -20.55 46.60 27.27
C THR A 167 -20.61 46.32 25.78
N GLY A 168 -20.38 45.06 25.38
CA GLY A 168 -20.38 44.70 23.96
C GLY A 168 -20.28 43.19 23.72
N GLU A 169 -20.59 42.80 22.49
CA GLU A 169 -20.45 41.45 21.99
C GLU A 169 -19.09 41.29 21.30
N LEU A 170 -18.39 40.20 21.61
CA LEU A 170 -17.15 39.83 20.95
C LEU A 170 -17.49 39.07 19.66
N LEU A 171 -17.27 39.72 18.52
CA LEU A 171 -17.43 39.15 17.19
C LEU A 171 -16.06 38.82 16.61
N LEU A 172 -15.96 37.66 15.95
CA LEU A 172 -14.75 37.28 15.22
C LEU A 172 -14.67 38.06 13.92
N GLU A 173 -13.56 38.76 13.69
CA GLU A 173 -13.20 39.30 12.39
C GLU A 173 -11.91 38.63 11.90
N MET A 174 -11.97 38.06 10.70
CA MET A 174 -10.85 37.33 10.11
C MET A 174 -9.92 38.29 9.35
N PRO A 175 -8.58 38.14 9.43
CA PRO A 175 -7.64 39.02 8.74
C PRO A 175 -7.66 38.83 7.21
N ASP A 176 -7.34 39.90 6.46
CA ASP A 176 -7.16 39.86 5.00
C ASP A 176 -5.93 39.01 4.61
N ALA A 177 -6.06 38.18 3.57
CA ALA A 177 -5.18 37.04 3.26
C ALA A 177 -3.70 37.33 2.84
N ILE A 178 -3.18 38.54 3.00
CA ILE A 178 -1.89 38.95 2.37
C ILE A 178 -0.69 39.02 3.35
N GLU A 179 -0.89 39.04 4.67
CA GLU A 179 0.16 39.45 5.62
C GLU A 179 1.04 38.35 6.27
N TYR A 180 1.15 37.13 5.73
CA TYR A 180 1.85 36.04 6.46
C TYR A 180 2.82 35.12 5.68
N PHE A 181 3.18 35.39 4.42
CA PHE A 181 4.02 34.47 3.63
C PHE A 181 5.48 34.91 3.46
N SER A 182 6.39 34.25 4.18
CA SER A 182 7.73 33.95 3.66
C SER A 182 8.32 32.75 4.41
N LEU A 183 8.94 31.83 3.66
CA LEU A 183 9.71 30.64 4.10
C LEU A 183 8.99 29.28 4.03
N VAL A 184 8.87 28.69 2.85
CA VAL A 184 9.20 27.25 2.65
C VAL A 184 9.71 27.07 1.22
N GLN A 185 10.93 26.53 1.08
CA GLN A 185 11.49 26.05 -0.18
C GLN A 185 11.18 24.55 -0.33
N ASP A 186 10.82 24.11 -1.54
CA ASP A 186 10.75 22.69 -1.92
C ASP A 186 12.16 22.19 -2.27
N PRO A 187 12.60 21.03 -1.76
CA PRO A 187 13.74 20.31 -2.32
C PRO A 187 13.30 19.33 -3.41
N GLU A 188 14.13 19.28 -4.46
CA GLU A 188 14.03 18.40 -5.62
C GLU A 188 14.30 16.92 -5.27
N GLY A 189 13.85 16.06 -6.20
CA GLY A 189 13.73 14.61 -6.05
C GLY A 189 15.04 13.84 -5.98
N LEU A 190 14.90 12.53 -5.75
CA LEU A 190 15.90 11.46 -5.87
C LEU A 190 15.13 10.10 -5.83
N PRO A 191 15.74 8.93 -5.63
CA PRO A 191 16.01 7.90 -6.64
C PRO A 191 15.14 6.61 -6.50
N HIS A 192 15.18 5.73 -7.50
CA HIS A 192 14.47 4.44 -7.51
C HIS A 192 15.34 3.28 -6.97
N PRO A 193 14.81 2.44 -6.05
CA PRO A 193 15.25 1.04 -5.95
C PRO A 193 14.13 -0.01 -5.84
N ALA A 194 14.46 -1.20 -6.36
CA ALA A 194 13.63 -2.36 -6.72
C ALA A 194 13.07 -3.19 -5.54
N SER A 195 11.93 -3.88 -5.74
CA SER A 195 11.83 -5.36 -5.83
C SER A 195 10.39 -5.88 -6.01
N PHE A 196 10.25 -6.74 -7.02
CA PHE A 196 9.46 -7.98 -7.24
C PHE A 196 9.93 -8.43 -8.66
N SER A 197 9.81 -9.70 -9.06
CA SER A 197 10.23 -10.18 -10.40
C SER A 197 9.69 -9.34 -11.58
N ALA A 198 8.60 -8.60 -11.32
CA ALA A 198 8.17 -7.45 -12.09
C ALA A 198 9.07 -6.21 -11.88
N GLY A 199 10.07 -6.06 -12.75
CA GLY A 199 10.90 -4.85 -12.80
C GLY A 199 12.15 -5.06 -13.64
N ARG A 200 13.21 -4.30 -13.34
CA ARG A 200 14.53 -4.41 -14.01
C ARG A 200 15.59 -5.16 -13.18
N GLY A 201 15.23 -5.76 -12.04
CA GLY A 201 16.17 -6.33 -11.06
C GLY A 201 16.71 -5.28 -10.07
N GLU A 202 17.69 -5.64 -9.25
CA GLU A 202 18.31 -4.78 -8.21
C GLU A 202 19.26 -3.70 -8.78
N GLY A 203 19.34 -3.53 -10.10
CA GLY A 203 20.18 -2.51 -10.74
C GLY A 203 21.68 -2.84 -10.75
N THR A 204 22.06 -4.10 -10.49
CA THR A 204 23.43 -4.60 -10.66
C THR A 204 23.59 -5.30 -12.03
N PRO A 205 24.82 -5.42 -12.58
CA PRO A 205 25.05 -6.01 -13.91
C PRO A 205 24.59 -7.48 -14.08
N HIS A 206 24.29 -8.17 -12.98
CA HIS A 206 23.90 -9.59 -12.95
C HIS A 206 22.49 -9.83 -12.41
N SER A 207 21.72 -8.75 -12.17
CA SER A 207 20.34 -8.83 -11.70
C SER A 207 19.41 -8.54 -12.86
N PHE A 208 18.63 -9.53 -13.26
CA PHE A 208 17.68 -9.48 -14.37
C PHE A 208 16.26 -9.69 -13.84
N ALA A 209 15.31 -9.19 -14.61
CA ALA A 209 13.88 -9.36 -14.40
C ALA A 209 13.16 -9.17 -15.75
N HIS A 210 11.86 -9.44 -15.83
CA HIS A 210 11.12 -9.43 -17.10
C HIS A 210 11.30 -8.12 -17.90
N GLU A 211 11.32 -6.93 -17.26
CA GLU A 211 11.53 -5.66 -17.98
C GLU A 211 12.92 -5.56 -18.63
N SER A 212 13.94 -6.17 -18.00
CA SER A 212 15.31 -6.16 -18.55
C SER A 212 15.48 -7.14 -19.71
N ILE A 213 14.73 -8.23 -19.72
CA ILE A 213 14.72 -9.20 -20.84
C ILE A 213 14.20 -8.51 -22.10
N GLU A 214 13.16 -7.68 -21.96
CA GLU A 214 12.57 -6.94 -23.08
C GLU A 214 13.50 -5.89 -23.72
N ASP A 215 14.67 -5.57 -23.12
CA ASP A 215 15.65 -4.69 -23.75
C ASP A 215 16.23 -5.27 -25.04
N VAL A 216 16.24 -6.60 -25.21
CA VAL A 216 16.67 -7.22 -26.48
C VAL A 216 15.80 -6.81 -27.66
N LEU A 217 14.55 -6.42 -27.41
CA LEU A 217 13.63 -5.95 -28.45
C LEU A 217 14.03 -4.59 -29.03
N GLU A 218 14.89 -3.83 -28.36
CA GLU A 218 15.44 -2.58 -28.92
C GLU A 218 16.27 -2.89 -30.17
N GLY A 219 17.11 -3.93 -30.10
CA GLY A 219 17.90 -4.41 -31.23
C GLY A 219 17.08 -4.98 -32.38
N VAL A 220 15.81 -5.33 -32.12
CA VAL A 220 14.86 -5.81 -33.13
C VAL A 220 14.19 -4.65 -33.88
N GLY A 221 14.07 -3.47 -33.26
CA GLY A 221 13.43 -2.29 -33.85
C GLY A 221 12.15 -1.84 -33.16
N PHE A 222 11.86 -2.33 -31.95
CA PHE A 222 10.79 -1.79 -31.12
C PHE A 222 11.24 -0.50 -30.42
N SER A 223 10.40 0.53 -30.48
CA SER A 223 10.61 1.79 -29.77
C SER A 223 10.48 1.63 -28.25
N SER A 224 10.99 2.59 -27.47
CA SER A 224 10.88 2.57 -26.01
C SER A 224 9.44 2.41 -25.51
N ASP A 225 8.48 3.13 -26.12
CA ASP A 225 7.08 3.06 -25.74
C ASP A 225 6.46 1.71 -26.10
N GLU A 226 6.84 1.13 -27.26
CA GLU A 226 6.40 -0.21 -27.64
C GLU A 226 6.93 -1.27 -26.69
N ARG A 227 8.21 -1.22 -26.32
CA ARG A 227 8.81 -2.15 -25.34
C ARG A 227 8.11 -2.03 -23.99
N LYS A 228 7.80 -0.81 -23.55
CA LYS A 228 7.07 -0.59 -22.30
C LYS A 228 5.63 -1.12 -22.36
N ALA A 229 4.98 -1.04 -23.52
CA ALA A 229 3.64 -1.60 -23.75
C ALA A 229 3.63 -3.14 -23.87
N ILE A 230 4.69 -3.73 -24.43
CA ILE A 230 4.92 -5.19 -24.40
C ILE A 230 5.13 -5.64 -22.95
N TYR A 231 6.05 -4.98 -22.24
CA TYR A 231 6.29 -5.26 -20.84
C TYR A 231 5.04 -5.10 -19.97
N PHE A 232 4.13 -4.17 -20.28
CA PHE A 232 2.83 -4.07 -19.59
C PHE A 232 2.02 -5.37 -19.67
N GLY A 233 2.03 -6.07 -20.81
CA GLY A 233 1.38 -7.36 -20.95
C GLY A 233 2.02 -8.47 -20.13
N ASN A 234 3.36 -8.51 -20.12
CA ASN A 234 4.14 -9.45 -19.32
C ASN A 234 3.89 -9.20 -17.81
N TRP A 235 4.03 -7.94 -17.38
CA TRP A 235 3.75 -7.46 -16.03
C TRP A 235 2.33 -7.79 -15.54
N LEU A 236 1.31 -7.75 -16.40
CA LEU A 236 -0.05 -8.15 -16.03
C LEU A 236 -0.16 -9.63 -15.65
N ARG A 237 0.68 -10.50 -16.23
CA ARG A 237 0.72 -11.91 -15.87
C ARG A 237 1.40 -12.10 -14.52
N ASP A 238 2.55 -11.48 -14.26
CA ASP A 238 3.16 -11.42 -12.93
C ASP A 238 2.12 -11.03 -11.87
N TYR A 239 1.41 -9.92 -12.10
CA TYR A 239 0.44 -9.40 -11.14
C TYR A 239 -0.87 -10.17 -11.08
N SER A 240 -1.15 -11.07 -12.03
CA SER A 240 -2.27 -12.01 -11.91
C SER A 240 -2.07 -13.02 -10.78
N GLN A 241 -0.83 -13.27 -10.36
CA GLN A 241 -0.50 -14.08 -9.17
C GLN A 241 -1.04 -13.46 -7.87
N LEU A 242 -1.29 -12.14 -7.83
CA LEU A 242 -2.01 -11.48 -6.72
C LEU A 242 -3.48 -11.88 -6.63
N ILE A 243 -3.99 -12.55 -7.63
CA ILE A 243 -5.39 -12.95 -7.71
C ILE A 243 -5.42 -14.47 -7.62
N ASP A 244 -4.76 -15.03 -6.60
CA ASP A 244 -4.67 -16.47 -6.29
C ASP A 244 -5.86 -16.92 -5.42
N PRO A 245 -6.39 -18.14 -5.61
CA PRO A 245 -7.53 -18.65 -4.83
C PRO A 245 -7.29 -18.70 -3.31
N LYS A 246 -6.03 -18.72 -2.85
CA LYS A 246 -5.65 -18.68 -1.43
C LYS A 246 -5.87 -17.31 -0.81
N ILE A 247 -5.96 -16.23 -1.61
CA ILE A 247 -6.23 -14.86 -1.11
C ILE A 247 -7.53 -14.27 -1.66
N VAL A 248 -8.08 -14.77 -2.76
CA VAL A 248 -9.39 -14.34 -3.22
C VAL A 248 -10.48 -15.01 -2.37
N ARG A 249 -11.52 -14.25 -2.01
CA ARG A 249 -12.77 -14.77 -1.44
C ARG A 249 -13.90 -14.75 -2.46
N PRO A 250 -14.89 -15.67 -2.34
CA PRO A 250 -16.13 -15.58 -3.10
C PRO A 250 -16.81 -14.22 -2.92
N VAL A 251 -17.59 -13.80 -3.93
CA VAL A 251 -18.29 -12.50 -3.94
C VAL A 251 -19.18 -12.32 -2.71
N ASP A 252 -19.90 -13.37 -2.32
CA ASP A 252 -20.86 -13.35 -1.19
C ASP A 252 -20.24 -13.75 0.16
N ALA A 253 -18.94 -14.10 0.19
CA ALA A 253 -18.29 -14.46 1.43
C ALA A 253 -18.00 -13.22 2.30
N PRO A 254 -18.05 -13.35 3.65
CA PRO A 254 -17.68 -12.24 4.52
C PRO A 254 -16.25 -11.79 4.26
N LYS A 255 -16.02 -10.50 4.47
CA LYS A 255 -14.69 -9.90 4.50
C LYS A 255 -13.82 -10.60 5.56
N ASN A 256 -12.52 -10.72 5.28
CA ASN A 256 -11.54 -11.35 6.17
C ASN A 256 -10.16 -10.76 5.87
N PHE A 257 -10.02 -9.44 6.02
CA PHE A 257 -8.77 -8.74 5.77
C PHE A 257 -7.80 -8.99 6.92
N PRO A 258 -6.49 -9.19 6.68
CA PRO A 258 -5.79 -9.18 5.39
C PRO A 258 -5.67 -10.55 4.72
N SER A 259 -6.32 -11.58 5.25
CA SER A 259 -6.16 -12.96 4.75
C SER A 259 -6.85 -13.19 3.40
N LYS A 260 -7.97 -12.49 3.16
CA LYS A 260 -8.79 -12.61 1.96
C LYS A 260 -9.26 -11.24 1.44
N PHE A 261 -9.28 -11.10 0.12
CA PHE A 261 -9.70 -9.90 -0.62
C PHE A 261 -10.73 -10.25 -1.70
N SER A 262 -11.57 -9.29 -2.09
CA SER A 262 -12.27 -9.43 -3.38
C SER A 262 -11.29 -9.36 -4.55
N ARG A 263 -11.65 -10.04 -5.64
CA ARG A 263 -10.98 -9.87 -6.94
C ARG A 263 -10.96 -8.41 -7.39
N LEU A 264 -12.03 -7.66 -7.12
CA LEU A 264 -12.13 -6.26 -7.50
C LEU A 264 -11.08 -5.40 -6.78
N SER A 265 -10.94 -5.52 -5.45
CA SER A 265 -9.96 -4.74 -4.69
C SER A 265 -8.52 -5.07 -5.08
N LEU A 266 -8.21 -6.35 -5.34
CA LEU A 266 -6.90 -6.74 -5.87
C LEU A 266 -6.65 -6.14 -7.26
N THR A 267 -7.67 -6.14 -8.14
CA THR A 267 -7.59 -5.48 -9.45
C THR A 267 -7.33 -3.97 -9.31
N GLN A 268 -7.99 -3.30 -8.37
CA GLN A 268 -7.77 -1.87 -8.11
C GLN A 268 -6.35 -1.58 -7.61
N ILE A 269 -5.79 -2.46 -6.77
CA ILE A 269 -4.39 -2.40 -6.34
C ILE A 269 -3.45 -2.52 -7.56
N VAL A 270 -3.70 -3.48 -8.45
CA VAL A 270 -2.93 -3.65 -9.68
C VAL A 270 -3.05 -2.44 -10.60
N ASP A 271 -4.24 -1.85 -10.79
CA ASP A 271 -4.42 -0.64 -11.61
C ASP A 271 -3.63 0.55 -11.06
N MET A 272 -3.59 0.72 -9.73
CA MET A 272 -2.77 1.76 -9.11
C MET A 272 -1.26 1.55 -9.35
N LEU A 273 -0.79 0.31 -9.23
CA LEU A 273 0.60 -0.04 -9.52
C LEU A 273 0.94 0.17 -11.00
N ALA A 274 0.02 -0.21 -11.89
CA ALA A 274 0.13 0.03 -13.32
C ALA A 274 0.22 1.52 -13.66
N LEU A 275 -0.62 2.36 -13.04
CA LEU A 275 -0.58 3.81 -13.23
C LEU A 275 0.80 4.39 -12.91
N LYS A 276 1.43 3.90 -11.84
CA LYS A 276 2.75 4.35 -11.41
C LYS A 276 3.87 3.84 -12.32
N GLN A 277 3.87 2.54 -12.62
CA GLN A 277 4.92 1.88 -13.42
C GLN A 277 4.88 2.29 -14.91
N PHE A 278 3.69 2.56 -15.44
CA PHE A 278 3.45 2.83 -16.86
C PHE A 278 2.87 4.24 -17.09
N HIS A 279 3.18 5.21 -16.22
CA HIS A 279 2.67 6.59 -16.32
C HIS A 279 3.00 7.24 -17.67
N MET A 280 4.17 6.92 -18.25
CA MET A 280 4.62 7.39 -19.56
C MET A 280 3.67 6.98 -20.69
N LEU A 281 2.97 5.85 -20.56
CA LEU A 281 1.99 5.35 -21.53
C LEU A 281 0.57 5.90 -21.29
N GLN A 282 0.37 6.73 -20.27
CA GLN A 282 -0.94 7.12 -19.73
C GLN A 282 -1.11 8.64 -19.61
N THR A 283 -0.42 9.41 -20.45
CA THR A 283 -0.38 10.89 -20.36
C THR A 283 -1.67 11.58 -20.84
N THR A 284 -2.48 10.92 -21.67
CA THR A 284 -3.79 11.41 -22.13
C THR A 284 -4.94 10.55 -21.59
N ARG A 285 -6.18 11.07 -21.67
CA ARG A 285 -7.37 10.32 -21.26
C ARG A 285 -7.56 9.05 -22.07
N GLU A 286 -7.37 9.12 -23.39
CA GLU A 286 -7.50 7.98 -24.30
C GLU A 286 -6.44 6.92 -23.99
N GLN A 287 -5.21 7.35 -23.72
CA GLN A 287 -4.12 6.49 -23.29
C GLN A 287 -4.41 5.83 -21.94
N ARG A 288 -4.85 6.60 -20.94
CA ARG A 288 -5.26 6.07 -19.63
C ARG A 288 -6.31 4.97 -19.78
N LEU A 289 -7.31 5.15 -20.65
CA LEU A 289 -8.34 4.13 -20.89
C LEU A 289 -7.76 2.83 -21.47
N ALA A 290 -6.72 2.90 -22.30
CA ALA A 290 -6.08 1.73 -22.90
C ALA A 290 -5.27 0.88 -21.90
N TYR A 291 -4.80 1.50 -20.81
CA TYR A 291 -3.97 0.87 -19.77
C TYR A 291 -4.65 0.86 -18.38
N THR A 292 -5.96 1.15 -18.33
CA THR A 292 -6.74 0.97 -17.10
C THR A 292 -6.94 -0.52 -16.88
N VAL A 293 -6.38 -1.03 -15.78
CA VAL A 293 -6.47 -2.44 -15.47
C VAL A 293 -7.84 -2.75 -14.91
N ASP A 294 -8.57 -3.61 -15.62
CA ASP A 294 -9.83 -4.19 -15.17
C ASP A 294 -9.68 -5.69 -14.90
N THR A 295 -10.75 -6.31 -14.37
CA THR A 295 -10.74 -7.72 -13.99
C THR A 295 -10.48 -8.67 -15.16
N ALA A 296 -10.77 -8.25 -16.39
CA ALA A 296 -10.54 -9.05 -17.59
C ALA A 296 -9.12 -8.89 -18.11
N MET A 297 -8.51 -7.71 -17.93
CA MET A 297 -7.15 -7.41 -18.33
C MET A 297 -6.11 -8.11 -17.44
N VAL A 298 -6.25 -8.05 -16.12
CA VAL A 298 -5.37 -8.79 -15.20
C VAL A 298 -5.78 -10.26 -15.04
N GLY A 299 -7.07 -10.57 -15.15
CA GLY A 299 -7.55 -11.94 -15.03
C GLY A 299 -7.51 -12.45 -13.58
N VAL A 300 -7.08 -13.71 -13.42
CA VAL A 300 -6.82 -14.38 -12.14
C VAL A 300 -5.52 -15.19 -12.29
N TYR A 301 -4.95 -15.67 -11.18
CA TYR A 301 -3.84 -16.63 -11.26
C TYR A 301 -4.29 -17.93 -11.94
N ARG A 302 -3.55 -18.37 -12.96
CA ARG A 302 -3.81 -19.61 -13.71
C ARG A 302 -2.48 -20.30 -13.99
N PRO A 303 -2.25 -21.54 -13.51
CA PRO A 303 -1.01 -22.26 -13.77
C PRO A 303 -0.59 -22.30 -15.25
N SER A 304 -1.56 -22.42 -16.16
CA SER A 304 -1.28 -22.38 -17.61
C SER A 304 -0.71 -21.05 -18.11
N GLU A 305 -0.90 -19.93 -17.41
CA GLU A 305 -0.35 -18.64 -17.82
C GLU A 305 1.08 -18.40 -17.32
N HIS A 306 1.60 -19.32 -16.47
CA HIS A 306 2.89 -19.23 -15.76
C HIS A 306 3.79 -20.47 -15.96
N ILE A 307 3.36 -21.43 -16.79
CA ILE A 307 3.96 -22.76 -16.95
C ILE A 307 4.04 -23.61 -15.67
N ASP A 308 3.32 -23.22 -14.63
CA ASP A 308 3.35 -23.87 -13.33
C ASP A 308 2.76 -25.27 -13.38
N ASN A 309 3.24 -26.12 -12.48
CA ASN A 309 2.58 -27.37 -12.19
C ASN A 309 1.26 -27.10 -11.43
N PRO A 310 0.10 -27.50 -11.97
CA PRO A 310 -1.20 -27.17 -11.39
C PRO A 310 -1.57 -28.02 -10.17
N VAL A 311 -0.70 -28.96 -9.75
CA VAL A 311 -1.01 -29.90 -8.66
C VAL A 311 -1.34 -29.16 -7.36
N SER A 312 -2.50 -29.48 -6.81
CA SER A 312 -3.00 -28.95 -5.54
C SER A 312 -3.09 -30.04 -4.47
N ILE A 313 -3.27 -29.63 -3.22
CA ILE A 313 -3.49 -30.55 -2.10
C ILE A 313 -4.91 -31.11 -2.20
N GLU A 314 -5.10 -32.42 -2.02
CA GLU A 314 -6.39 -33.11 -2.20
C GLU A 314 -7.55 -32.50 -1.40
N ASP A 315 -7.29 -31.95 -0.21
CA ASP A 315 -8.31 -31.34 0.66
C ASP A 315 -8.53 -29.82 0.43
N SER A 316 -7.82 -29.19 -0.51
CA SER A 316 -8.02 -27.76 -0.80
C SER A 316 -9.40 -27.47 -1.41
N VAL A 317 -9.89 -26.24 -1.21
CA VAL A 317 -11.10 -25.75 -1.90
C VAL A 317 -10.88 -25.76 -3.41
N ASP A 318 -11.92 -26.08 -4.18
CA ASP A 318 -11.92 -25.94 -5.64
C ASP A 318 -11.84 -24.45 -6.02
N PRO A 319 -10.79 -23.99 -6.72
CA PRO A 319 -10.66 -22.58 -7.12
C PRO A 319 -11.87 -22.03 -7.86
N GLN A 320 -12.55 -22.83 -8.70
CA GLN A 320 -13.73 -22.35 -9.44
C GLN A 320 -14.95 -22.07 -8.56
N SER A 321 -15.00 -22.62 -7.35
CA SER A 321 -16.03 -22.27 -6.36
C SER A 321 -15.82 -20.88 -5.75
N ILE A 322 -14.61 -20.32 -5.89
CA ILE A 322 -14.24 -18.97 -5.43
C ILE A 322 -14.53 -17.95 -6.54
N ASP A 323 -14.00 -18.19 -7.74
CA ASP A 323 -14.24 -17.40 -8.95
C ASP A 323 -14.14 -18.32 -10.18
N ALA A 324 -15.14 -18.26 -11.06
CA ALA A 324 -15.23 -19.14 -12.23
C ALA A 324 -14.09 -18.93 -13.26
N ALA A 325 -13.33 -17.83 -13.17
CA ALA A 325 -12.17 -17.58 -14.03
C ALA A 325 -10.95 -18.46 -13.68
N PHE A 326 -10.91 -19.02 -12.47
CA PHE A 326 -9.84 -19.92 -12.06
C PHE A 326 -9.83 -21.22 -12.87
N GLU A 327 -8.66 -21.85 -12.95
CA GLU A 327 -8.55 -23.20 -13.52
C GLU A 327 -9.14 -24.24 -12.55
N LEU A 328 -9.55 -25.37 -13.11
CA LEU A 328 -10.06 -26.49 -12.32
C LEU A 328 -8.96 -27.01 -11.40
N LYS A 329 -9.38 -27.44 -10.21
CA LYS A 329 -8.50 -28.13 -9.28
C LYS A 329 -7.88 -29.38 -9.94
N VAL A 330 -6.56 -29.48 -9.91
CA VAL A 330 -5.81 -30.68 -10.31
C VAL A 330 -5.27 -31.38 -9.07
N VAL A 331 -5.50 -32.68 -8.95
CA VAL A 331 -5.08 -33.53 -7.82
C VAL A 331 -4.09 -34.61 -8.26
N PRO A 332 -3.29 -35.18 -7.33
CA PRO A 332 -2.42 -36.29 -7.66
C PRO A 332 -3.14 -37.42 -8.40
N GLY A 333 -2.55 -37.87 -9.53
CA GLY A 333 -3.12 -38.93 -10.37
C GLY A 333 -3.94 -38.44 -11.57
N ASP A 334 -4.23 -37.14 -11.66
CA ASP A 334 -4.88 -36.57 -12.84
C ASP A 334 -4.11 -36.83 -14.14
N ALA A 335 -4.84 -36.90 -15.25
CA ALA A 335 -4.29 -37.26 -16.55
C ALA A 335 -3.17 -36.30 -17.01
N CYS A 336 -3.29 -35.02 -16.67
CA CYS A 336 -2.30 -34.00 -17.01
C CYS A 336 -1.00 -34.11 -16.20
N LEU A 337 -1.01 -34.85 -15.09
CA LEU A 337 0.17 -35.13 -14.24
C LEU A 337 0.82 -36.48 -14.58
N ARG A 338 0.32 -37.22 -15.57
CA ARG A 338 0.96 -38.46 -16.05
C ARG A 338 2.06 -38.12 -17.03
N LEU A 339 3.29 -38.54 -16.71
CA LEU A 339 4.46 -38.36 -17.57
C LEU A 339 4.19 -38.91 -18.98
N ASP A 340 4.40 -38.07 -20.00
CA ASP A 340 4.50 -38.53 -21.38
C ASP A 340 5.91 -39.12 -21.59
N SER A 341 6.00 -40.45 -21.71
CA SER A 341 7.28 -41.15 -21.84
C SER A 341 7.99 -40.83 -23.16
N GLU A 342 7.28 -40.47 -24.22
CA GLU A 342 7.87 -40.17 -25.53
C GLU A 342 8.42 -38.75 -25.57
N ARG A 343 7.71 -37.79 -24.97
CA ARG A 343 8.15 -36.38 -24.90
C ARG A 343 9.05 -36.08 -23.70
N SER A 344 9.06 -36.96 -22.69
CA SER A 344 9.74 -36.77 -21.40
C SER A 344 9.34 -35.47 -20.70
N LEU A 345 8.05 -35.15 -20.73
CA LEU A 345 7.46 -33.97 -20.08
C LEU A 345 6.02 -34.28 -19.68
N TYR A 346 5.37 -33.36 -18.97
CA TYR A 346 4.00 -33.56 -18.47
C TYR A 346 2.97 -32.81 -19.32
N PRO A 347 1.80 -33.43 -19.62
CA PRO A 347 0.78 -32.83 -20.49
C PRO A 347 0.21 -31.49 -20.03
N TYR A 348 0.28 -31.13 -18.73
CA TYR A 348 -0.18 -29.81 -18.28
C TYR A 348 0.59 -28.65 -18.95
N ILE A 349 1.82 -28.88 -19.42
CA ILE A 349 2.61 -27.89 -20.16
C ILE A 349 1.94 -27.50 -21.50
N ASP A 350 1.11 -28.40 -22.06
CA ASP A 350 0.38 -28.12 -23.30
C ASP A 350 -0.69 -27.02 -23.12
N ASP A 351 -1.17 -26.81 -21.89
CA ASP A 351 -2.11 -25.72 -21.60
C ASP A 351 -1.39 -24.35 -21.66
N ALA A 352 -0.15 -24.27 -21.17
CA ALA A 352 0.67 -23.07 -21.28
C ALA A 352 1.11 -22.77 -22.70
N ILE A 353 1.50 -23.80 -23.44
CA ILE A 353 1.76 -23.71 -24.89
C ILE A 353 0.55 -23.15 -25.62
N ARG A 354 -0.66 -23.65 -25.30
CA ARG A 354 -1.89 -23.19 -25.96
C ARG A 354 -2.17 -21.73 -25.66
N TYR A 355 -2.08 -21.32 -24.40
CA TYR A 355 -2.24 -19.93 -23.99
C TYR A 355 -1.27 -19.00 -24.73
N MET A 356 0.04 -19.31 -24.69
CA MET A 356 1.08 -18.53 -25.39
C MET A 356 0.78 -18.43 -26.89
N THR A 357 0.43 -19.54 -27.53
CA THR A 357 0.11 -19.60 -28.96
C THR A 357 -1.11 -18.75 -29.30
N GLU A 358 -2.19 -18.85 -28.52
CA GLU A 358 -3.40 -18.06 -28.71
C GLU A 358 -3.13 -16.56 -28.58
N LYS A 359 -2.28 -16.16 -27.62
CA LYS A 359 -1.88 -14.76 -27.43
C LYS A 359 -1.00 -14.24 -28.55
N LEU A 360 -0.06 -15.04 -29.06
CA LEU A 360 0.75 -14.68 -30.24
C LEU A 360 -0.12 -14.51 -31.49
N LEU A 361 -1.07 -15.41 -31.73
CA LEU A 361 -1.99 -15.32 -32.86
C LEU A 361 -2.92 -14.10 -32.72
N ALA A 362 -3.43 -13.84 -31.52
CA ALA A 362 -4.25 -12.68 -31.25
C ALA A 362 -3.46 -11.36 -31.43
N ALA A 363 -2.21 -11.30 -30.95
CA ALA A 363 -1.32 -10.16 -31.14
C ALA A 363 -1.01 -9.92 -32.62
N ALA A 364 -0.72 -11.00 -33.37
CA ALA A 364 -0.50 -10.95 -34.81
C ALA A 364 -1.74 -10.39 -35.55
N SER A 365 -2.94 -10.85 -35.20
CA SER A 365 -4.20 -10.37 -35.78
C SER A 365 -4.55 -8.93 -35.39
N GLU A 366 -4.22 -8.52 -34.17
CA GLU A 366 -4.50 -7.20 -33.64
C GLU A 366 -3.56 -6.13 -34.23
N GLY A 367 -2.31 -6.53 -34.57
CA GLY A 367 -1.30 -5.65 -35.14
C GLY A 367 -0.54 -4.83 -34.09
N ARG A 368 0.28 -3.86 -34.52
CA ARG A 368 1.01 -2.92 -33.66
C ARG A 368 0.10 -1.86 -33.02
N THR A 369 -0.86 -2.31 -32.21
CA THR A 369 -1.70 -1.44 -31.36
C THR A 369 -1.33 -1.65 -29.90
N ALA A 370 -1.80 -0.79 -28.99
CA ALA A 370 -1.59 -0.98 -27.55
C ALA A 370 -2.08 -2.36 -27.06
N LYS A 371 -3.22 -2.83 -27.60
CA LYS A 371 -3.74 -4.16 -27.30
C LYS A 371 -2.88 -5.27 -27.91
N GLY A 372 -2.39 -5.12 -29.14
CA GLY A 372 -1.55 -6.12 -29.78
C GLY A 372 -0.18 -6.27 -29.11
N LEU A 373 0.43 -5.15 -28.69
CA LEU A 373 1.67 -5.14 -27.91
C LEU A 373 1.47 -5.79 -26.53
N ARG A 374 0.38 -5.47 -25.83
CA ARG A 374 0.02 -6.13 -24.55
C ARG A 374 -0.16 -7.64 -24.72
N LEU A 375 -0.93 -8.08 -25.72
CA LEU A 375 -1.12 -9.51 -26.00
C LEU A 375 0.20 -10.21 -26.36
N PHE A 376 1.10 -9.50 -27.04
CA PHE A 376 2.43 -10.03 -27.34
C PHE A 376 3.24 -10.25 -26.06
N GLY A 377 3.28 -9.26 -25.16
CA GLY A 377 3.93 -9.40 -23.86
C GLY A 377 3.33 -10.48 -22.97
N GLU A 378 2.01 -10.64 -22.96
CA GLU A 378 1.34 -11.74 -22.24
C GLU A 378 1.80 -13.12 -22.74
N ALA A 379 2.16 -13.24 -24.03
CA ALA A 379 2.70 -14.48 -24.58
C ALA A 379 4.19 -14.66 -24.26
N LEU A 380 4.98 -13.58 -24.34
CA LEU A 380 6.41 -13.61 -24.01
C LEU A 380 6.64 -14.01 -22.55
N HIS A 381 5.75 -13.63 -21.65
CA HIS A 381 5.80 -14.06 -20.25
C HIS A 381 5.91 -15.59 -20.10
N VAL A 382 5.03 -16.38 -20.74
CA VAL A 382 5.13 -17.85 -20.70
C VAL A 382 6.45 -18.37 -21.26
N LEU A 383 6.96 -17.72 -22.31
CA LEU A 383 8.24 -18.10 -22.92
C LEU A 383 9.41 -17.81 -21.98
N GLU A 384 9.36 -16.73 -21.22
CA GLU A 384 10.35 -16.34 -20.22
C GLU A 384 10.29 -17.26 -19.00
N ASP A 385 9.10 -17.49 -18.45
CA ASP A 385 8.86 -18.37 -17.31
C ASP A 385 9.28 -19.81 -17.61
N PHE A 386 9.22 -20.27 -18.85
CA PHE A 386 9.76 -21.58 -19.20
C PHE A 386 11.23 -21.76 -18.79
N PHE A 387 12.06 -20.73 -18.93
CA PHE A 387 13.48 -20.82 -18.54
C PHE A 387 13.68 -20.63 -17.04
N ALA A 388 12.80 -19.88 -16.39
CA ALA A 388 12.91 -19.58 -14.97
C ALA A 388 12.25 -20.66 -14.08
N HIS A 389 11.11 -21.20 -14.45
CA HIS A 389 10.26 -22.07 -13.61
C HIS A 389 10.28 -23.54 -14.04
N SER A 390 11.04 -23.90 -15.07
CA SER A 390 11.32 -25.29 -15.42
C SER A 390 12.75 -25.71 -15.13
N ASN A 391 13.01 -27.02 -15.12
CA ASN A 391 14.36 -27.57 -15.02
C ASN A 391 15.13 -27.57 -16.37
N PHE A 392 14.67 -26.83 -17.39
CA PHE A 392 15.31 -26.80 -18.71
C PHE A 392 16.78 -26.36 -18.66
N VAL A 393 17.10 -25.38 -17.82
CA VAL A 393 18.47 -24.86 -17.65
C VAL A 393 19.39 -25.93 -17.06
N GLU A 394 18.93 -26.64 -16.04
CA GLU A 394 19.63 -27.74 -15.39
C GLU A 394 19.84 -28.91 -16.35
N LEU A 395 18.81 -29.28 -17.10
CA LEU A 395 18.90 -30.32 -18.12
C LEU A 395 19.88 -29.95 -19.23
N SER A 396 19.96 -28.66 -19.59
CA SER A 396 20.92 -28.16 -20.59
C SER A 396 22.35 -28.19 -20.07
N LEU A 397 22.60 -27.80 -18.82
CA LEU A 397 23.91 -27.92 -18.17
C LEU A 397 24.37 -29.38 -18.09
N ARG A 398 23.46 -30.30 -17.75
CA ARG A 398 23.73 -31.74 -17.75
C ARG A 398 24.05 -32.25 -19.16
N LYS A 399 23.33 -31.78 -20.19
CA LYS A 399 23.58 -32.14 -21.60
C LYS A 399 24.99 -31.77 -22.06
N VAL A 400 25.52 -30.62 -21.65
CA VAL A 400 26.88 -30.17 -22.01
C VAL A 400 27.97 -30.73 -21.09
N GLY A 401 27.63 -31.58 -20.11
CA GLY A 401 28.58 -32.36 -19.32
C GLY A 401 28.58 -32.11 -17.81
N HIS A 402 27.84 -31.14 -17.30
CA HIS A 402 27.76 -30.82 -15.86
C HIS A 402 26.75 -31.72 -15.14
N THR A 403 27.05 -33.01 -15.07
CA THR A 403 26.15 -34.06 -14.54
C THR A 403 25.92 -34.02 -13.02
N SER A 404 26.57 -33.13 -12.28
CA SER A 404 26.34 -32.92 -10.84
C SER A 404 25.18 -31.96 -10.55
N VAL A 405 24.81 -31.09 -11.50
CA VAL A 405 23.71 -30.12 -11.34
C VAL A 405 22.41 -30.84 -11.06
N LEU A 406 21.68 -30.40 -10.04
CA LEU A 406 20.45 -31.05 -9.60
C LEU A 406 19.36 -30.96 -10.68
N PRO A 407 18.77 -32.10 -11.12
CA PRO A 407 17.74 -32.09 -12.17
C PRO A 407 16.34 -31.73 -11.64
N TRP A 408 16.15 -31.60 -10.33
CA TRP A 408 14.85 -31.35 -9.65
C TRP A 408 13.77 -32.40 -9.90
N THR A 409 14.21 -33.60 -10.28
CA THR A 409 13.39 -34.76 -10.53
C THR A 409 14.25 -36.01 -10.42
N VAL A 410 13.63 -37.16 -10.18
CA VAL A 410 14.33 -38.45 -10.24
C VAL A 410 14.37 -38.99 -11.66
N GLU A 411 15.15 -40.05 -11.85
CA GLU A 411 15.15 -40.81 -13.09
C GLU A 411 13.82 -41.54 -13.29
N LYS A 412 13.25 -41.46 -14.49
CA LYS A 412 12.00 -42.13 -14.86
C LYS A 412 12.18 -42.93 -16.16
N ASP A 413 11.29 -43.89 -16.38
CA ASP A 413 11.25 -44.67 -17.60
C ASP A 413 10.60 -43.85 -18.73
N CYS A 414 11.40 -43.01 -19.37
CA CYS A 414 11.02 -42.14 -20.48
C CYS A 414 12.20 -41.95 -21.46
N LYS A 415 11.92 -41.45 -22.66
CA LYS A 415 12.89 -41.23 -23.75
C LYS A 415 14.16 -40.54 -23.26
N HIS A 416 14.00 -39.51 -22.43
CA HIS A 416 15.08 -38.80 -21.77
C HIS A 416 14.98 -39.03 -20.27
N ARG A 417 15.86 -39.89 -19.74
CA ARG A 417 15.96 -40.37 -18.34
C ARG A 417 15.49 -39.41 -17.23
N TRP A 418 15.73 -38.10 -17.35
CA TRP A 418 15.20 -37.07 -16.46
C TRP A 418 14.14 -36.26 -17.20
N PRO A 419 12.87 -36.28 -16.78
CA PRO A 419 11.83 -35.52 -17.46
C PRO A 419 11.95 -34.01 -17.21
N LEU A 420 11.40 -33.23 -18.14
CA LEU A 420 11.18 -31.82 -17.94
C LEU A 420 10.02 -31.61 -16.96
N VAL A 421 10.28 -30.88 -15.87
CA VAL A 421 9.32 -30.53 -14.82
C VAL A 421 9.31 -29.03 -14.61
N THR A 422 8.19 -28.52 -14.11
CA THR A 422 8.04 -27.13 -13.69
C THR A 422 7.67 -27.05 -12.22
N GLY A 423 7.93 -25.89 -11.61
CA GLY A 423 7.63 -25.62 -10.23
C GLY A 423 6.12 -25.51 -10.01
N LYS A 424 5.66 -25.84 -8.80
CA LYS A 424 4.32 -25.44 -8.33
C LYS A 424 4.40 -24.13 -7.55
N PHE A 425 3.44 -23.23 -7.77
CA PHE A 425 3.32 -21.95 -7.06
C PHE A 425 2.86 -22.16 -5.61
N GLY A 426 3.60 -21.58 -4.66
CA GLY A 426 3.47 -21.82 -3.23
C GLY A 426 2.83 -20.66 -2.44
N GLY A 427 2.72 -20.84 -1.12
CA GLY A 427 2.19 -19.80 -0.24
C GLY A 427 3.17 -18.64 0.04
N SER A 428 4.48 -18.89 -0.04
CA SER A 428 5.52 -17.87 0.21
C SER A 428 5.52 -16.82 -0.88
N ASP A 429 5.22 -17.27 -2.10
CA ASP A 429 5.20 -16.45 -3.30
C ASP A 429 4.08 -15.42 -3.16
N ILE A 430 2.90 -15.84 -2.69
CA ILE A 430 1.74 -14.97 -2.40
C ILE A 430 2.07 -13.86 -1.41
N ILE A 431 2.81 -14.16 -0.34
CA ILE A 431 3.14 -13.18 0.70
C ILE A 431 4.01 -12.07 0.12
N ALA A 432 5.05 -12.44 -0.63
CA ALA A 432 5.92 -11.48 -1.29
C ALA A 432 5.14 -10.64 -2.32
N SER A 433 4.29 -11.28 -3.13
CA SER A 433 3.50 -10.59 -4.14
C SER A 433 2.52 -9.58 -3.52
N VAL A 434 1.93 -9.85 -2.35
CA VAL A 434 0.93 -8.94 -1.74
C VAL A 434 1.56 -7.94 -0.77
N ALA A 435 2.38 -8.39 0.18
CA ALA A 435 2.79 -7.57 1.32
C ALA A 435 3.75 -6.45 0.92
N GLU A 436 4.70 -6.74 0.03
CA GLU A 436 5.72 -5.78 -0.37
C GLU A 436 5.15 -4.62 -1.22
N PRO A 437 4.39 -4.85 -2.31
CA PRO A 437 3.82 -3.77 -3.09
C PRO A 437 2.89 -2.87 -2.27
N ILE A 438 2.08 -3.45 -1.36
CA ILE A 438 1.23 -2.67 -0.46
C ILE A 438 2.08 -1.80 0.48
N ALA A 439 3.12 -2.37 1.11
CA ALA A 439 3.99 -1.62 2.01
C ALA A 439 4.66 -0.43 1.31
N ARG A 440 5.17 -0.62 0.09
CA ARG A 440 5.80 0.45 -0.71
C ARG A 440 4.83 1.58 -1.08
N ILE A 441 3.55 1.29 -1.33
CA ILE A 441 2.55 2.33 -1.59
C ILE A 441 2.15 3.05 -0.31
N LEU A 442 1.98 2.32 0.80
CA LEU A 442 1.61 2.91 2.08
C LEU A 442 2.73 3.78 2.66
N PHE A 443 3.99 3.41 2.41
CA PHE A 443 5.19 4.06 2.93
C PHE A 443 6.22 4.27 1.81
N PRO A 444 6.01 5.29 0.95
CA PRO A 444 6.99 5.62 -0.08
C PRO A 444 8.29 6.14 0.55
N THR A 445 9.43 5.74 0.01
CA THR A 445 10.78 6.08 0.51
C THR A 445 11.11 7.58 0.47
N ASP A 446 10.39 8.36 -0.35
CA ASP A 446 10.56 9.80 -0.48
C ASP A 446 9.71 10.61 0.52
N GLY A 447 9.00 9.90 1.43
CA GLY A 447 7.98 10.47 2.30
C GLY A 447 6.71 10.86 1.54
N ILE A 448 5.65 11.20 2.27
CA ILE A 448 4.40 11.68 1.65
C ILE A 448 4.50 13.20 1.45
N VAL A 449 5.18 13.64 0.37
CA VAL A 449 5.14 15.05 -0.08
C VAL A 449 3.88 15.27 -0.92
N PHE A 450 2.71 15.15 -0.28
CA PHE A 450 1.42 15.37 -0.93
C PHE A 450 0.78 16.67 -0.44
N LYS A 451 0.69 17.66 -1.33
CA LYS A 451 -0.03 18.91 -1.08
C LYS A 451 -1.34 18.88 -1.90
N PRO A 452 -2.51 18.67 -1.27
CA PRO A 452 -3.77 18.74 -2.00
C PRO A 452 -3.97 20.18 -2.49
N THR A 453 -4.32 20.30 -3.77
CA THR A 453 -4.57 21.60 -4.42
C THR A 453 -6.05 21.83 -4.66
N ARG A 454 -6.84 20.75 -4.66
CA ARG A 454 -8.28 20.75 -4.89
C ARG A 454 -9.00 19.75 -3.99
N PRO A 455 -10.29 19.97 -3.71
CA PRO A 455 -11.12 19.00 -3.03
C PRO A 455 -11.16 17.70 -3.82
N GLY A 456 -10.98 16.57 -3.13
CA GLY A 456 -10.92 15.26 -3.75
C GLY A 456 -9.51 14.81 -4.16
N ASP A 457 -8.49 15.68 -4.10
CA ASP A 457 -7.10 15.25 -4.33
C ASP A 457 -6.71 14.21 -3.25
N ARG A 458 -6.14 13.07 -3.67
CA ARG A 458 -5.66 11.98 -2.79
C ARG A 458 -4.24 11.59 -3.17
N SER A 459 -3.45 11.21 -2.16
CA SER A 459 -2.16 10.53 -2.37
C SER A 459 -2.35 9.05 -2.73
N ASP A 460 -1.31 8.42 -3.27
CA ASP A 460 -1.28 6.97 -3.52
C ASP A 460 -1.60 6.18 -2.24
N SER A 461 -0.99 6.56 -1.11
CA SER A 461 -1.20 5.89 0.18
C SER A 461 -2.66 5.98 0.63
N GLU A 462 -3.32 7.12 0.43
CA GLU A 462 -4.74 7.30 0.79
C GLU A 462 -5.67 6.49 -0.09
N ASN A 463 -5.43 6.45 -1.40
CA ASN A 463 -6.21 5.62 -2.32
C ASN A 463 -6.04 4.14 -1.99
N MET A 464 -4.81 3.70 -1.69
CA MET A 464 -4.53 2.34 -1.23
C MET A 464 -5.29 2.02 0.07
N LEU A 465 -5.26 2.90 1.06
CA LEU A 465 -6.01 2.68 2.30
C LEU A 465 -7.52 2.61 2.07
N LEU A 466 -8.06 3.43 1.17
CA LEU A 466 -9.49 3.36 0.83
C LEU A 466 -9.87 2.02 0.22
N ILE A 467 -9.01 1.41 -0.59
CA ILE A 467 -9.21 0.07 -1.16
C ILE A 467 -9.09 -1.00 -0.06
N LEU A 468 -7.99 -1.00 0.71
CA LEU A 468 -7.72 -2.01 1.73
C LEU A 468 -8.75 -1.99 2.87
N LEU A 469 -9.14 -0.81 3.34
CA LEU A 469 -10.16 -0.67 4.39
C LEU A 469 -11.56 -0.98 3.87
N ASP A 470 -11.79 -0.97 2.56
CA ASP A 470 -13.03 -1.52 2.01
C ASP A 470 -13.06 -3.05 2.13
N GLU A 471 -11.94 -3.73 2.29
CA GLU A 471 -11.89 -5.17 2.56
C GLU A 471 -11.93 -5.50 4.06
N HIS A 472 -11.86 -4.51 4.93
CA HIS A 472 -11.89 -4.68 6.37
C HIS A 472 -13.29 -5.02 6.90
N GLU A 473 -13.39 -5.93 7.88
CA GLU A 473 -14.68 -6.37 8.46
C GLU A 473 -15.38 -5.25 9.22
N ASN A 474 -14.61 -4.45 9.96
CA ASN A 474 -15.13 -3.26 10.65
C ASN A 474 -15.09 -2.02 9.74
N PRO A 475 -16.25 -1.51 9.25
CA PRO A 475 -16.30 -0.34 8.38
C PRO A 475 -15.93 0.98 9.10
N GLU A 476 -15.87 0.99 10.43
CA GLU A 476 -15.48 2.19 11.19
C GLU A 476 -14.11 2.73 10.76
N TRP A 477 -13.15 1.87 10.40
CA TRP A 477 -11.83 2.31 9.95
C TRP A 477 -11.87 3.07 8.63
N LYS A 478 -12.62 2.57 7.64
CA LYS A 478 -12.84 3.27 6.36
C LYS A 478 -13.60 4.58 6.56
N ASN A 479 -14.65 4.56 7.38
CA ASN A 479 -15.43 5.76 7.72
C ASN A 479 -14.57 6.80 8.43
N THR A 480 -13.65 6.36 9.29
CA THR A 480 -12.71 7.23 10.00
C THR A 480 -11.77 7.91 9.01
N LEU A 481 -11.11 7.14 8.14
CA LEU A 481 -10.27 7.70 7.08
C LEU A 481 -11.04 8.70 6.21
N THR A 482 -12.24 8.31 5.77
CA THR A 482 -13.10 9.17 4.94
C THR A 482 -13.44 10.49 5.65
N SER A 483 -13.70 10.44 6.95
CA SER A 483 -13.99 11.64 7.76
C SER A 483 -12.81 12.61 7.79
N PHE A 484 -11.58 12.10 7.94
CA PHE A 484 -10.36 12.90 7.88
C PHE A 484 -10.11 13.49 6.49
N LEU A 485 -10.32 12.70 5.43
CA LEU A 485 -10.20 13.14 4.04
C LEU A 485 -11.23 14.24 3.70
N SER A 486 -12.49 14.09 4.14
CA SER A 486 -13.53 15.10 3.94
C SER A 486 -13.27 16.39 4.72
N ALA A 487 -12.71 16.29 5.93
CA ALA A 487 -12.28 17.48 6.67
C ALA A 487 -11.17 18.23 5.92
N ARG A 488 -10.20 17.51 5.33
CA ARG A 488 -9.17 18.09 4.48
C ARG A 488 -9.74 18.75 3.22
N ASP A 489 -10.70 18.11 2.54
CA ASP A 489 -11.34 18.69 1.35
C ASP A 489 -12.00 20.03 1.67
N LYS A 490 -12.73 20.11 2.78
CA LYS A 490 -13.36 21.36 3.24
C LYS A 490 -12.33 22.45 3.55
N LEU A 491 -11.19 22.08 4.16
CA LEU A 491 -10.11 23.02 4.40
C LEU A 491 -9.58 23.60 3.08
N VAL A 492 -9.39 22.76 2.04
CA VAL A 492 -8.92 23.19 0.72
C VAL A 492 -9.94 24.10 0.02
N GLU A 493 -11.25 23.89 0.22
CA GLU A 493 -12.30 24.79 -0.31
C GLU A 493 -12.35 26.17 0.36
N SER A 494 -11.75 26.31 1.54
CA SER A 494 -11.81 27.54 2.30
C SER A 494 -11.02 28.65 1.57
N PRO A 495 -11.59 29.86 1.39
CA PRO A 495 -10.87 31.03 0.85
C PRO A 495 -9.60 31.38 1.66
N TYR A 496 -9.51 30.84 2.87
CA TYR A 496 -8.45 31.07 3.84
C TYR A 496 -7.47 29.89 3.92
N TYR A 497 -7.61 28.87 3.07
CA TYR A 497 -6.71 27.70 3.02
C TYR A 497 -5.25 28.14 2.94
N GLU A 498 -4.92 29.10 2.08
CA GLU A 498 -3.54 29.60 1.96
C GLU A 498 -3.10 30.34 3.24
N ALA A 499 -3.96 31.15 3.85
CA ALA A 499 -3.66 31.86 5.10
C ALA A 499 -3.53 30.93 6.33
N LEU A 500 -4.29 29.82 6.37
CA LEU A 500 -4.24 28.79 7.41
C LEU A 500 -3.13 27.75 7.15
N ALA A 501 -2.80 27.46 5.89
CA ALA A 501 -1.71 26.58 5.47
C ALA A 501 -0.32 27.11 5.83
N ALA A 502 -0.19 28.42 6.07
CA ALA A 502 1.00 29.02 6.68
C ALA A 502 1.28 28.46 8.10
N GLY A 503 0.25 27.95 8.79
CA GLY A 503 0.39 27.12 9.98
C GLY A 503 0.58 25.65 9.59
N SER A 504 1.85 25.22 9.43
CA SER A 504 2.24 23.85 9.02
C SER A 504 1.48 22.71 9.72
N PHE A 505 0.99 22.94 10.94
CA PHE A 505 0.31 21.95 11.78
C PHE A 505 -1.13 21.59 11.34
N LEU A 506 -1.92 22.50 10.75
CA LEU A 506 -3.32 22.22 10.37
C LEU A 506 -3.42 21.19 9.24
N ILE A 507 -2.43 21.19 8.34
CA ILE A 507 -2.26 20.19 7.28
C ILE A 507 -1.77 18.85 7.85
N THR A 508 -1.02 18.85 8.96
CA THR A 508 -0.43 17.63 9.52
C THR A 508 -1.42 16.70 10.21
N LEU A 509 -2.53 17.19 10.77
CA LEU A 509 -3.44 16.35 11.56
C LEU A 509 -4.16 15.28 10.70
N PRO A 510 -4.81 15.61 9.57
CA PRO A 510 -5.34 14.58 8.66
C PRO A 510 -4.24 13.60 8.19
N MET A 511 -3.02 14.10 7.97
CA MET A 511 -1.86 13.28 7.57
C MET A 511 -1.40 12.32 8.67
N GLN A 512 -1.40 12.75 9.93
CA GLN A 512 -1.04 11.90 11.07
C GLN A 512 -2.11 10.82 11.30
N ALA A 513 -3.39 11.13 11.13
CA ALA A 513 -4.46 10.15 11.17
C ALA A 513 -4.34 9.11 10.04
N VAL A 514 -4.05 9.55 8.81
CA VAL A 514 -3.74 8.66 7.67
C VAL A 514 -2.56 7.75 8.01
N THR A 515 -1.49 8.30 8.58
CA THR A 515 -0.28 7.54 8.96
C THR A 515 -0.58 6.49 10.03
N LEU A 516 -1.37 6.85 11.05
CA LEU A 516 -1.80 5.93 12.11
C LEU A 516 -2.59 4.74 11.52
N ILE A 517 -3.52 5.02 10.60
CA ILE A 517 -4.33 4.00 9.93
C ILE A 517 -3.45 3.13 9.01
N ALA A 518 -2.53 3.74 8.25
CA ALA A 518 -1.57 3.03 7.41
C ALA A 518 -0.72 2.04 8.20
N ASN A 519 -0.18 2.49 9.34
CA ASN A 519 0.60 1.65 10.23
C ASN A 519 -0.20 0.43 10.71
N ARG A 520 -1.50 0.59 10.96
CA ARG A 520 -2.34 -0.49 11.45
C ARG A 520 -2.70 -1.50 10.36
N VAL A 521 -2.97 -1.02 9.14
CA VAL A 521 -3.14 -1.86 7.95
C VAL A 521 -1.87 -2.69 7.71
N LEU A 522 -0.70 -2.03 7.66
CA LEU A 522 0.57 -2.70 7.40
C LEU A 522 0.92 -3.73 8.48
N GLN A 523 0.69 -3.42 9.76
CA GLN A 523 0.92 -4.39 10.84
C GLN A 523 0.07 -5.65 10.70
N SER A 524 -1.17 -5.50 10.26
CA SER A 524 -2.06 -6.65 10.05
C SER A 524 -1.53 -7.53 8.93
N ILE A 525 -1.11 -6.92 7.81
CA ILE A 525 -0.48 -7.61 6.68
C ILE A 525 0.83 -8.28 7.09
N LEU A 526 1.70 -7.59 7.83
CA LEU A 526 2.97 -8.13 8.33
C LEU A 526 2.77 -9.31 9.28
N LYS A 527 1.75 -9.26 10.15
CA LYS A 527 1.41 -10.37 11.03
C LYS A 527 0.94 -11.58 10.20
N TRP A 528 0.01 -11.38 9.28
CA TRP A 528 -0.47 -12.42 8.37
C TRP A 528 0.67 -13.03 7.54
N ALA A 529 1.57 -12.19 7.02
CA ALA A 529 2.76 -12.60 6.29
C ALA A 529 3.69 -13.45 7.18
N GLY A 530 3.96 -13.03 8.41
CA GLY A 530 4.76 -13.79 9.37
C GLY A 530 4.16 -15.16 9.68
N ASP A 531 2.87 -15.19 10.02
CA ASP A 531 2.13 -16.43 10.32
C ASP A 531 2.17 -17.40 9.11
N SER A 532 2.02 -16.86 7.89
CA SER A 532 2.01 -17.65 6.65
C SER A 532 3.40 -18.20 6.27
N VAL A 533 4.50 -17.50 6.60
CA VAL A 533 5.87 -18.00 6.40
C VAL A 533 6.19 -19.15 7.34
N ASP A 534 5.77 -19.06 8.60
CA ASP A 534 6.03 -20.10 9.62
C ASP A 534 5.35 -21.44 9.25
N ASP A 535 4.14 -21.39 8.69
CA ASP A 535 3.41 -22.57 8.20
C ASP A 535 4.12 -23.27 7.03
N LEU A 536 4.79 -22.51 6.16
CA LEU A 536 5.53 -23.04 4.99
C LEU A 536 6.88 -23.66 5.35
N GLN A 537 7.55 -23.16 6.40
CA GLN A 537 8.81 -23.75 6.88
C GLN A 537 8.66 -25.20 7.33
N THR A 538 7.43 -25.61 7.70
CA THR A 538 7.12 -26.99 8.07
C THR A 538 6.97 -27.92 6.85
N LEU A 539 6.78 -27.36 5.64
CA LEU A 539 6.53 -28.08 4.38
C LEU A 539 7.74 -28.17 3.44
N LEU A 540 8.77 -27.34 3.63
CA LEU A 540 10.03 -27.34 2.83
C LEU A 540 10.95 -28.56 3.09
N GLY A 541 10.46 -29.59 3.78
CA GLY A 541 11.26 -30.75 4.20
C GLY A 541 11.55 -31.80 3.12
N ASP A 542 10.85 -31.76 1.98
CA ASP A 542 10.89 -32.84 1.00
C ASP A 542 11.68 -32.48 -0.28
N ASP A 543 12.53 -33.41 -0.74
CA ASP A 543 13.47 -33.20 -1.86
C ASP A 543 13.08 -34.01 -3.13
N PRO A 544 12.64 -33.35 -4.21
CA PRO A 544 12.23 -34.02 -5.45
C PRO A 544 13.40 -34.65 -6.23
N ASN A 545 14.65 -34.37 -5.84
CA ASN A 545 15.83 -35.05 -6.40
C ASN A 545 15.98 -36.49 -5.87
N VAL A 546 15.28 -36.85 -4.79
CA VAL A 546 15.34 -38.19 -4.19
C VAL A 546 13.98 -38.89 -4.10
N ASP A 547 12.87 -38.15 -4.12
CA ASP A 547 11.51 -38.71 -4.12
C ASP A 547 10.77 -38.38 -5.43
N GLY A 548 10.53 -39.43 -6.23
CA GLY A 548 9.87 -39.30 -7.53
C GLY A 548 8.36 -39.07 -7.52
N SER A 549 7.74 -39.11 -6.34
CA SER A 549 6.33 -38.75 -6.14
C SER A 549 6.12 -37.25 -6.00
N LEU A 550 7.20 -36.49 -5.79
CA LEU A 550 7.16 -35.05 -5.57
C LEU A 550 7.44 -34.27 -6.84
N PHE A 551 6.85 -33.08 -6.91
CA PHE A 551 7.19 -32.05 -7.87
C PHE A 551 7.91 -30.90 -7.15
N PRO A 552 8.88 -30.24 -7.80
CA PRO A 552 9.55 -29.08 -7.22
C PRO A 552 8.56 -27.92 -7.00
N THR A 553 8.85 -27.09 -6.02
CA THR A 553 8.18 -25.80 -5.78
C THR A 553 8.90 -24.66 -6.51
N HIS A 554 8.26 -23.51 -6.70
CA HIS A 554 8.94 -22.30 -7.19
C HIS A 554 10.12 -21.94 -6.29
N SER A 555 9.87 -21.99 -4.99
CA SER A 555 10.88 -21.91 -3.95
C SER A 555 12.15 -22.73 -4.23
N GLN A 556 12.02 -23.96 -4.74
CA GLN A 556 13.14 -24.84 -5.05
C GLN A 556 13.76 -24.59 -6.43
N LEU A 557 12.94 -24.40 -7.47
CA LEU A 557 13.36 -24.48 -8.87
C LEU A 557 13.45 -23.12 -9.58
N ALA A 558 12.69 -22.12 -9.12
CA ALA A 558 12.54 -20.85 -9.81
C ALA A 558 13.84 -20.06 -9.80
N LYS A 559 14.19 -19.49 -10.95
CA LYS A 559 15.40 -18.68 -11.14
C LYS A 559 15.10 -17.19 -11.21
N ASP A 560 14.00 -16.71 -10.63
CA ASP A 560 13.57 -15.30 -10.74
C ASP A 560 14.41 -14.35 -9.89
N HIS A 561 14.89 -14.82 -8.72
CA HIS A 561 15.72 -14.01 -7.84
C HIS A 561 17.18 -14.16 -8.23
N ASP A 562 17.90 -13.04 -8.27
CA ASP A 562 19.35 -12.97 -8.54
C ASP A 562 20.23 -13.72 -7.53
N THR A 563 19.67 -14.16 -6.40
CA THR A 563 20.35 -15.04 -5.45
C THR A 563 20.43 -16.49 -5.94
N HIS A 564 19.61 -16.87 -6.92
CA HIS A 564 19.68 -18.21 -7.51
C HIS A 564 20.90 -18.30 -8.46
N PRO A 565 21.79 -19.31 -8.30
CA PRO A 565 23.04 -19.38 -9.07
C PRO A 565 22.85 -19.47 -10.59
N LEU A 566 21.71 -20.02 -11.02
CA LEU A 566 21.38 -20.15 -12.45
C LEU A 566 20.52 -19.01 -13.01
N HIS A 567 20.28 -17.94 -12.23
CA HIS A 567 19.48 -16.77 -12.62
C HIS A 567 19.97 -16.14 -13.94
N GLY A 568 21.26 -15.79 -14.01
CA GLY A 568 21.84 -15.17 -15.20
C GLY A 568 21.78 -16.05 -16.45
N LEU A 569 21.94 -17.37 -16.29
CA LEU A 569 21.82 -18.30 -17.41
C LEU A 569 20.37 -18.41 -17.92
N ALA A 570 19.40 -18.49 -17.00
CA ALA A 570 17.98 -18.50 -17.35
C ALA A 570 17.59 -17.23 -18.12
N ALA A 571 17.96 -16.05 -17.59
CA ALA A 571 17.72 -14.77 -18.23
C ALA A 571 18.37 -14.65 -19.62
N MET A 572 19.58 -15.17 -19.80
CA MET A 572 20.27 -15.20 -21.10
C MET A 572 19.50 -16.05 -22.13
N LEU A 573 19.05 -17.24 -21.75
CA LEU A 573 18.30 -18.14 -22.63
C LEU A 573 16.91 -17.57 -22.98
N ALA A 574 16.23 -16.98 -22.00
CA ALA A 574 14.97 -16.27 -22.20
C ALA A 574 15.15 -15.09 -23.17
N SER A 575 16.15 -14.24 -22.93
CA SER A 575 16.51 -13.11 -23.80
C SER A 575 16.73 -13.53 -25.25
N LYS A 576 17.41 -14.67 -25.46
CA LYS A 576 17.63 -15.23 -26.79
C LYS A 576 16.31 -15.63 -27.48
N ALA A 577 15.42 -16.31 -26.76
CA ALA A 577 14.13 -16.74 -27.28
C ALA A 577 13.21 -15.54 -27.58
N VAL A 578 13.13 -14.57 -26.66
CA VAL A 578 12.38 -13.32 -26.80
C VAL A 578 12.87 -12.50 -28.00
N GLU A 579 14.18 -12.37 -28.19
CA GLU A 579 14.75 -11.66 -29.35
C GLU A 579 14.31 -12.30 -30.68
N GLU A 580 14.35 -13.63 -30.78
CA GLU A 580 13.99 -14.34 -32.02
C GLU A 580 12.48 -14.30 -32.31
N VAL A 581 11.66 -14.53 -31.29
CA VAL A 581 10.19 -14.43 -31.42
C VAL A 581 9.78 -12.97 -31.70
N GLY A 582 10.39 -12.02 -31.01
CA GLY A 582 10.23 -10.58 -31.23
C GLY A 582 10.57 -10.17 -32.64
N ARG A 583 11.69 -10.64 -33.20
CA ARG A 583 12.05 -10.41 -34.60
C ARG A 583 11.01 -10.97 -35.57
N SER A 584 10.55 -12.20 -35.32
CA SER A 584 9.52 -12.83 -36.16
C SER A 584 8.20 -12.04 -36.13
N MET A 585 7.73 -11.64 -34.95
CA MET A 585 6.52 -10.82 -34.78
C MET A 585 6.67 -9.43 -35.41
N HIS A 586 7.82 -8.79 -35.20
CA HIS A 586 8.13 -7.48 -35.77
C HIS A 586 8.08 -7.49 -37.29
N GLU A 587 8.72 -8.48 -37.93
CA GLU A 587 8.68 -8.65 -39.39
C GLU A 587 7.27 -8.99 -39.89
N TYR A 588 6.54 -9.82 -39.16
CA TYR A 588 5.14 -10.14 -39.47
C TYR A 588 4.28 -8.87 -39.50
N TRP A 589 4.38 -8.01 -38.47
CA TRP A 589 3.67 -6.73 -38.42
C TRP A 589 4.13 -5.71 -39.48
N GLN A 590 5.29 -5.91 -40.10
CA GLN A 590 5.75 -5.12 -41.25
C GLN A 590 5.22 -5.67 -42.60
N GLY A 591 4.39 -6.71 -42.57
CA GLY A 591 3.74 -7.30 -43.75
C GLY A 591 4.41 -8.58 -44.25
N ASN A 592 5.39 -9.14 -43.54
CA ASN A 592 5.98 -10.43 -43.89
C ASN A 592 5.14 -11.60 -43.32
N GLU A 593 4.02 -11.89 -43.95
CA GLU A 593 3.09 -12.97 -43.55
C GLU A 593 3.70 -14.39 -43.66
N SER A 594 4.91 -14.55 -44.21
CA SER A 594 5.64 -15.84 -44.19
C SER A 594 6.25 -16.16 -42.83
N ARG A 595 6.31 -15.18 -41.92
CA ARG A 595 6.75 -15.39 -40.53
C ARG A 595 5.63 -16.02 -39.71
N ASP A 596 6.03 -16.92 -38.83
CA ASP A 596 5.14 -17.59 -37.88
C ASP A 596 5.75 -17.47 -36.48
N PRO A 597 5.50 -16.37 -35.75
CA PRO A 597 6.01 -16.18 -34.41
C PRO A 597 5.46 -17.23 -33.42
N ALA A 598 4.26 -17.74 -33.64
CA ALA A 598 3.63 -18.72 -32.76
C ALA A 598 4.33 -20.09 -32.84
N SER A 599 4.55 -20.61 -34.05
CA SER A 599 5.29 -21.86 -34.25
C SER A 599 6.76 -21.73 -33.81
N LEU A 600 7.37 -20.55 -33.96
CA LEU A 600 8.72 -20.28 -33.48
C LEU A 600 8.79 -20.31 -31.94
N ALA A 601 7.87 -19.64 -31.24
CA ALA A 601 7.81 -19.67 -29.78
C ALA A 601 7.61 -21.09 -29.24
N LEU A 602 6.68 -21.85 -29.84
CA LEU A 602 6.47 -23.26 -29.53
C LEU A 602 7.76 -24.10 -29.69
N SER A 603 8.66 -23.69 -30.59
CA SER A 603 9.89 -24.44 -30.81
C SER A 603 10.86 -24.40 -29.62
N PHE A 604 10.73 -23.41 -28.73
CA PHE A 604 11.54 -23.29 -27.51
C PHE A 604 11.04 -24.15 -26.36
N ILE A 605 9.71 -24.38 -26.24
CA ILE A 605 9.12 -25.15 -25.13
C ILE A 605 9.15 -26.65 -25.45
N ARG A 606 10.28 -27.29 -25.14
CA ARG A 606 10.50 -28.74 -25.29
C ARG A 606 11.60 -29.24 -24.36
N HIS A 607 11.76 -30.54 -24.28
CA HIS A 607 12.86 -31.14 -23.52
C HIS A 607 14.22 -30.69 -24.09
N ALA A 608 15.19 -30.33 -23.22
CA ALA A 608 16.50 -29.80 -23.63
C ALA A 608 17.32 -30.76 -24.53
N GLN A 609 17.09 -32.06 -24.42
CA GLN A 609 17.71 -33.08 -25.29
C GLN A 609 17.11 -33.13 -26.71
N ASP A 610 15.96 -32.48 -26.94
CA ASP A 610 15.29 -32.38 -28.24
C ASP A 610 15.52 -30.99 -28.90
N SER A 611 16.47 -30.21 -28.41
CA SER A 611 16.91 -28.93 -28.97
C SER A 611 18.43 -28.76 -28.85
N ASP A 612 19.05 -28.09 -29.82
CA ASP A 612 20.50 -27.86 -29.85
C ASP A 612 20.89 -26.36 -29.89
N TRP A 613 19.91 -25.45 -29.95
CA TRP A 613 20.16 -24.01 -30.08
C TRP A 613 20.85 -23.43 -28.84
N GLN A 614 20.55 -23.99 -27.66
CA GLN A 614 21.04 -23.53 -26.37
C GLN A 614 22.43 -24.06 -26.03
N ASP A 615 22.82 -25.21 -26.58
CA ASP A 615 24.06 -25.91 -26.25
C ASP A 615 25.31 -25.02 -26.33
N PRO A 616 25.57 -24.25 -27.41
CA PRO A 616 26.75 -23.39 -27.47
C PRO A 616 26.69 -22.23 -26.45
N LEU A 617 25.50 -21.73 -26.12
CA LEU A 617 25.33 -20.65 -25.14
C LEU A 617 25.62 -21.15 -23.73
N VAL A 618 25.05 -22.30 -23.37
CA VAL A 618 25.23 -22.95 -22.07
C VAL A 618 26.69 -23.39 -21.89
N ALA A 619 27.31 -23.97 -22.91
CA ALA A 619 28.72 -24.37 -22.86
C ALA A 619 29.68 -23.18 -22.77
N ALA A 620 29.33 -22.03 -23.36
CA ALA A 620 30.11 -20.80 -23.22
C ALA A 620 29.96 -20.21 -21.82
N TRP A 621 28.72 -20.07 -21.32
CA TRP A 621 28.44 -19.59 -19.98
C TRP A 621 29.16 -20.43 -18.92
N ALA A 622 29.09 -21.76 -19.03
CA ALA A 622 29.67 -22.67 -18.05
C ALA A 622 31.20 -22.58 -17.90
N GLN A 623 31.92 -22.00 -18.85
CA GLN A 623 33.39 -21.85 -18.77
C GLN A 623 33.83 -20.92 -17.64
N ASP A 624 33.02 -19.90 -17.33
CA ASP A 624 33.36 -18.85 -16.38
C ASP A 624 32.53 -18.90 -15.09
N HIS A 625 31.61 -19.85 -14.95
CA HIS A 625 30.61 -19.93 -13.85
C HIS A 625 30.70 -21.24 -13.06
N ALA A 626 31.92 -21.67 -12.72
CA ALA A 626 32.16 -22.93 -12.02
C ALA A 626 31.60 -22.93 -10.58
N GLU A 627 31.53 -21.77 -9.93
CA GLU A 627 31.00 -21.62 -8.57
C GLU A 627 29.49 -21.82 -8.56
N GLU A 628 28.77 -21.17 -9.48
CA GLU A 628 27.32 -21.27 -9.65
C GLU A 628 26.90 -22.71 -10.02
N ILE A 629 27.70 -23.40 -10.83
CA ILE A 629 27.51 -24.82 -11.15
C ILE A 629 27.70 -25.70 -9.90
N SER A 630 28.68 -25.37 -9.06
CA SER A 630 28.88 -26.08 -7.79
C SER A 630 27.71 -25.87 -6.84
N GLN A 631 27.23 -24.63 -6.69
CA GLN A 631 26.10 -24.27 -5.82
C GLN A 631 24.80 -24.96 -6.28
N SER A 632 24.54 -24.99 -7.59
CA SER A 632 23.38 -25.69 -8.18
C SER A 632 23.45 -27.23 -8.09
N SER A 633 24.55 -27.79 -7.58
CA SER A 633 24.69 -29.22 -7.30
C SER A 633 24.30 -29.61 -5.86
N SER A 634 23.88 -28.64 -5.01
CA SER A 634 23.68 -28.84 -3.56
C SER A 634 22.30 -28.34 -3.09
N THR A 635 21.41 -29.28 -2.72
CA THR A 635 20.06 -28.94 -2.21
C THR A 635 20.14 -28.07 -0.97
N SER A 636 21.12 -28.34 -0.08
CA SER A 636 21.29 -27.58 1.15
C SER A 636 21.74 -26.14 0.92
N GLU A 637 22.58 -25.89 -0.10
CA GLU A 637 23.03 -24.53 -0.42
C GLU A 637 21.90 -23.72 -1.05
N LEU A 638 21.17 -24.32 -2.00
CA LEU A 638 20.01 -23.68 -2.65
C LEU A 638 18.92 -23.33 -1.63
N ASN A 639 18.57 -24.25 -0.74
CA ASN A 639 17.61 -23.99 0.33
C ASN A 639 18.09 -22.88 1.29
N ALA A 640 19.39 -22.79 1.57
CA ALA A 640 19.95 -21.76 2.44
C ALA A 640 19.91 -20.36 1.79
N LEU A 641 20.28 -20.26 0.50
CA LEU A 641 20.19 -19.02 -0.28
C LEU A 641 18.75 -18.52 -0.33
N GLN A 642 17.82 -19.42 -0.63
CA GLN A 642 16.40 -19.09 -0.70
C GLN A 642 15.84 -18.63 0.64
N LYS A 643 16.17 -19.32 1.74
CA LYS A 643 15.75 -18.94 3.09
C LYS A 643 16.28 -17.56 3.49
N ASN A 644 17.52 -17.25 3.11
CA ASN A 644 18.10 -15.93 3.38
C ASN A 644 17.39 -14.84 2.56
N ALA A 645 17.14 -15.07 1.28
CA ALA A 645 16.40 -14.14 0.42
C ALA A 645 14.99 -13.84 0.95
N GLN A 646 14.24 -14.86 1.36
CA GLN A 646 12.91 -14.69 1.96
C GLN A 646 12.95 -13.90 3.28
N LYS A 647 13.95 -14.19 4.12
CA LYS A 647 14.12 -13.48 5.39
C LYS A 647 14.48 -12.01 5.15
N GLU A 648 15.37 -11.73 4.20
CA GLU A 648 15.75 -10.37 3.83
C GLU A 648 14.56 -9.60 3.25
N ALA A 649 13.74 -10.22 2.39
CA ALA A 649 12.51 -9.60 1.89
C ALA A 649 11.56 -9.22 3.03
N LEU A 650 11.32 -10.12 3.98
CA LEU A 650 10.47 -9.83 5.14
C LEU A 650 11.04 -8.72 6.02
N GLU A 651 12.36 -8.70 6.23
CA GLU A 651 13.02 -7.62 6.97
C GLU A 651 12.97 -6.28 6.23
N ARG A 652 13.08 -6.25 4.89
CA ARG A 652 12.87 -5.03 4.09
C ARG A 652 11.46 -4.46 4.28
N VAL A 653 10.43 -5.31 4.21
CA VAL A 653 9.04 -4.87 4.44
C VAL A 653 8.84 -4.35 5.87
N LYS A 654 9.46 -4.99 6.87
CA LYS A 654 9.45 -4.49 8.25
C LYS A 654 10.13 -3.13 8.38
N GLN A 655 11.27 -2.93 7.71
CA GLN A 655 12.00 -1.66 7.74
C GLN A 655 11.22 -0.51 7.09
N LEU A 656 10.49 -0.77 6.00
CA LEU A 656 9.62 0.23 5.36
C LEU A 656 8.52 0.76 6.33
N GLY A 657 8.07 -0.07 7.27
CA GLY A 657 7.11 0.32 8.31
C GLY A 657 7.72 0.96 9.56
N LEU A 658 9.05 1.11 9.63
CA LEU A 658 9.79 1.58 10.81
C LEU A 658 10.44 2.95 10.62
N ASP A 659 10.19 3.66 9.51
CA ASP A 659 10.88 4.90 9.17
C ASP A 659 10.92 5.90 10.35
N ASP A 660 12.14 6.23 10.80
CA ASP A 660 12.47 6.91 12.06
C ASP A 660 11.97 8.37 12.12
N ASN A 661 11.51 8.92 10.99
CA ASN A 661 10.87 10.23 10.91
C ASN A 661 9.47 10.28 11.56
N PHE A 662 8.90 9.12 11.91
CA PHE A 662 7.57 9.01 12.50
C PHE A 662 7.61 8.17 13.79
N THR A 663 8.09 8.78 14.87
CA THR A 663 8.15 8.13 16.18
C THR A 663 6.83 8.29 16.98
N PRO A 664 6.46 7.32 17.84
CA PRO A 664 6.35 5.87 17.55
C PRO A 664 5.31 5.15 18.45
N ILE A 665 5.00 3.87 18.19
CA ILE A 665 4.76 2.75 19.15
C ILE A 665 3.83 2.93 20.40
N SER A 666 3.77 4.05 21.13
CA SER A 666 2.97 4.21 22.36
C SER A 666 1.46 4.25 22.12
N TYR A 667 1.01 4.81 20.98
CA TYR A 667 -0.41 4.81 20.59
C TYR A 667 -0.92 3.40 20.24
N ARG A 668 -0.01 2.50 19.85
CA ARG A 668 -0.27 1.12 19.37
C ARG A 668 -0.96 0.26 20.42
N GLU A 669 -0.45 0.25 21.65
CA GLU A 669 -0.97 -0.59 22.73
C GLU A 669 -2.27 -0.02 23.32
N LYS A 670 -2.42 1.31 23.27
CA LYS A 670 -3.59 1.98 23.83
C LYS A 670 -4.84 1.77 22.95
N LEU A 671 -4.73 1.92 21.62
CA LEU A 671 -5.88 1.84 20.70
C LEU A 671 -6.47 0.43 20.58
N SER A 672 -5.62 -0.60 20.53
CA SER A 672 -6.01 -1.99 20.30
C SER A 672 -6.94 -2.54 21.39
N GLY A 673 -6.81 -2.06 22.64
CA GLY A 673 -7.67 -2.47 23.75
C GLY A 673 -9.11 -1.96 23.67
N VAL A 674 -9.35 -0.84 22.98
CA VAL A 674 -10.66 -0.16 22.94
C VAL A 674 -11.31 -0.24 21.55
N PHE A 675 -10.49 -0.18 20.50
CA PHE A 675 -10.89 -0.28 19.10
C PHE A 675 -10.12 -1.42 18.42
N PRO A 676 -10.62 -2.66 18.50
CA PRO A 676 -9.99 -3.76 17.80
C PRO A 676 -10.02 -3.50 16.28
N PHE A 677 -8.86 -3.68 15.65
CA PHE A 677 -8.72 -3.67 14.20
C PHE A 677 -8.77 -5.07 13.61
N GLY A 678 -8.80 -6.11 14.44
CA GLY A 678 -8.60 -7.50 14.03
C GLY A 678 -8.08 -8.29 15.20
#